data_AF-A0A1V2QKY5-F1
#
_entry.id   AF-A0A1V2QKY5-F1
#
_cell.length_a   1.000
_cell.length_b   1.000
_cell.length_c   1.000
_cell.angle_alpha   90.00
_cell.angle_beta   90.00
_cell.angle_gamma   90.00
#
_symmetry.space_group_name_H-M   'P 1'
#
loop_
_entity.id
_entity.type
_entity.pdbx_description
1 polymer ?
#
loop_
_entity_poly.entity_id
_entity_poly.type
_entity_poly.pdbx_seq_one_letter_code
_entity_poly.pdbx_strand_id
1 'polypeptide(L)'
;METAEAVARVEEWLRAVHGPRVSGLRVDHEKVRRVPEGWSVPYNSVAYLDGGDAGKEIFPPPRLIVREPDGQLREAGPRPGDLSVPARTPGEGHWAELVDPEVAESGLGYLGVPEMAIGGWEWVEADGTRTGRTRVNHRYRTGPLRMGFVPPVNPLEWMLLFATVGWLDDDRLLTGLTQADVLVAVNGVGAAPTEYSYPVYTSTQQLPADTTEWRRVDLATLVAGLPAPTLLSFYSSDSVREVSSADLVGALGRFPRSRPPVDVVESRFEVGAEPARLAREMAGRLGLRSPAQTPVHEARYARMNGFELTDDESRRTVVGKSWEQLVHETGDPGRWPTDLAGNGLQPVYDDDGRITPQVDVFGKYCVEASKGFRYGYRRVTGAFVGFALGEALGQAVDALSLDEIRARFGPRGIRDLVSGELGPLTQRLLFLTDGVIRSRHRGDPADHEVLADSAAGGLLRWLHTQGDTVPREVDGWLVRVADLYADRLPDADELAAIRDLALGRAGTGSGPAALLAALPAALTEGGPGTGLAQGARTAARVIAGLTNQPDEDLAAAEYLTGVFQLVLANGVNPTPLWAAGRDVRVAGVDVESALPDYAKFGLLDAYNPEEMGAGRDTMTVLRQAFSAVAGYENRGGAALLRAVNHSGRSAFTGALAGALLGARVGIPGLPAAWLERLELRYLVENLATDAFRHFNRSSPFGKHVGGWTTRYPRT
;
A
#
# COMPACT_ATOMS: atom_id res chain seq x y z
N MET A 1 39.22 -10.64 -11.58
CA MET A 1 40.16 -9.62 -12.09
C MET A 1 41.13 -9.28 -10.98
N GLU A 2 42.43 -9.32 -11.27
CA GLU A 2 43.47 -9.01 -10.27
C GLU A 2 43.63 -7.50 -10.08
N THR A 3 44.10 -7.05 -8.91
CA THR A 3 44.33 -5.63 -8.59
C THR A 3 45.15 -4.92 -9.67
N ALA A 4 46.18 -5.58 -10.20
CA ALA A 4 47.06 -5.02 -11.23
C ALA A 4 46.33 -4.72 -12.55
N GLU A 5 45.37 -5.56 -12.94
CA GLU A 5 44.57 -5.35 -14.14
C GLU A 5 43.63 -4.15 -13.96
N ALA A 6 43.00 -4.02 -12.79
CA ALA A 6 42.14 -2.89 -12.47
C ALA A 6 42.91 -1.56 -12.51
N VAL A 7 44.12 -1.53 -11.91
CA VAL A 7 45.00 -0.37 -11.94
C VAL A 7 45.39 -0.01 -13.38
N ALA A 8 45.80 -0.99 -14.19
CA ALA A 8 46.21 -0.77 -15.57
C ALA A 8 45.10 -0.12 -16.43
N ARG A 9 43.84 -0.51 -16.24
CA ARG A 9 42.68 0.08 -16.94
C ARG A 9 42.47 1.55 -16.57
N VAL A 10 42.63 1.90 -15.29
CA VAL A 10 42.53 3.30 -14.85
C VAL A 10 43.69 4.13 -15.39
N GLU A 11 44.91 3.60 -15.40
CA GLU A 11 46.06 4.27 -16.00
C GLU A 11 45.92 4.48 -17.51
N GLU A 12 45.29 3.54 -18.22
CA GLU A 12 44.95 3.69 -19.64
C GLU A 12 43.94 4.80 -19.87
N TRP A 13 42.85 4.82 -19.09
CA TRP A 13 41.86 5.89 -19.17
C TRP A 13 42.45 7.26 -18.82
N LEU A 14 43.28 7.37 -17.79
CA LEU A 14 43.98 8.61 -17.45
C LEU A 14 44.85 9.11 -18.61
N ARG A 15 45.56 8.21 -19.29
CA ARG A 15 46.35 8.54 -20.50
C ARG A 15 45.48 8.99 -21.67
N ALA A 16 44.31 8.38 -21.85
CA ALA A 16 43.37 8.77 -22.90
C ALA A 16 42.75 10.16 -22.64
N VAL A 17 42.34 10.41 -21.39
CA VAL A 17 41.65 11.65 -21.00
C VAL A 17 42.60 12.85 -20.92
N HIS A 18 43.82 12.64 -20.41
CA HIS A 18 44.75 13.74 -20.14
C HIS A 18 45.92 13.81 -21.13
N GLY A 19 46.17 12.74 -21.91
CA GLY A 19 47.26 12.64 -22.88
C GLY A 19 48.53 11.98 -22.31
N PRO A 20 49.44 11.49 -23.17
CA PRO A 20 50.58 10.65 -22.76
C PRO A 20 51.71 11.39 -22.04
N ARG A 21 51.65 12.73 -21.95
CA ARG A 21 52.72 13.58 -21.41
C ARG A 21 52.38 14.25 -20.07
N VAL A 22 51.26 13.92 -19.44
CA VAL A 22 50.86 14.60 -18.21
C VAL A 22 51.70 14.09 -17.04
N SER A 23 52.72 14.86 -16.68
CA SER A 23 53.57 14.60 -15.53
C SER A 23 52.77 14.83 -14.23
N GLY A 24 52.37 13.75 -13.56
CA GLY A 24 51.93 13.81 -12.15
C GLY A 24 50.59 13.17 -11.79
N LEU A 25 49.76 12.78 -12.77
CA LEU A 25 48.58 11.93 -12.55
C LEU A 25 49.03 10.46 -12.42
N ARG A 26 48.73 9.84 -11.29
CA ARG A 26 49.08 8.47 -10.90
C ARG A 26 47.98 7.88 -10.04
N VAL A 27 47.83 6.56 -10.13
CA VAL A 27 46.98 5.80 -9.23
C VAL A 27 47.60 5.78 -7.83
N ASP A 28 46.77 5.91 -6.80
CA ASP A 28 47.19 5.72 -5.41
C ASP A 28 47.04 4.23 -5.05
N HIS A 29 48.11 3.47 -5.31
CA HIS A 29 48.14 2.01 -5.16
C HIS A 29 47.83 1.55 -3.72
N GLU A 30 48.20 2.34 -2.70
CA GLU A 30 48.00 1.99 -1.28
C GLU A 30 46.52 2.05 -0.87
N LYS A 31 45.72 2.86 -1.58
CA LYS A 31 44.30 3.04 -1.30
C LYS A 31 43.40 2.25 -2.25
N VAL A 32 43.96 1.44 -3.14
CA VAL A 32 43.19 0.52 -3.99
C VAL A 32 42.56 -0.54 -3.10
N ARG A 33 41.23 -0.69 -3.22
CA ARG A 33 40.48 -1.64 -2.40
C ARG A 33 39.36 -2.27 -3.18
N ARG A 34 39.04 -3.51 -2.83
CA ARG A 34 37.87 -4.19 -3.36
C ARG A 34 36.60 -3.53 -2.81
N VAL A 35 35.63 -3.34 -3.68
CA VAL A 35 34.29 -2.83 -3.37
C VAL A 35 33.25 -3.77 -3.98
N PRO A 36 31.98 -3.74 -3.58
CA PRO A 36 30.96 -4.68 -4.07
C PRO A 36 30.76 -4.64 -5.61
N GLU A 37 31.05 -3.50 -6.24
CA GLU A 37 30.95 -3.34 -7.69
C GLU A 37 32.22 -3.80 -8.45
N GLY A 38 33.36 -4.01 -7.75
CA GLY A 38 34.64 -4.40 -8.34
C GLY A 38 35.82 -3.80 -7.58
N TRP A 39 36.64 -2.99 -8.24
CA TRP A 39 37.82 -2.35 -7.64
C TRP A 39 37.69 -0.84 -7.58
N SER A 40 37.78 -0.26 -6.39
CA SER A 40 37.88 1.19 -6.20
C SER A 40 39.34 1.61 -6.32
N VAL A 41 39.65 2.34 -7.39
CA VAL A 41 41.01 2.78 -7.75
C VAL A 41 41.07 4.31 -7.66
N PRO A 42 41.53 4.85 -6.52
CA PRO A 42 41.75 6.29 -6.38
C PRO A 42 42.95 6.75 -7.22
N TYR A 43 42.88 7.96 -7.74
CA TYR A 43 43.96 8.59 -8.48
C TYR A 43 44.15 10.04 -8.02
N ASN A 44 45.37 10.58 -8.17
CA ASN A 44 45.65 11.94 -7.75
C ASN A 44 45.41 12.94 -8.92
N SER A 45 44.38 13.78 -8.81
CA SER A 45 44.31 14.99 -9.63
C SER A 45 45.30 16.08 -9.17
N VAL A 46 45.96 15.88 -8.02
CA VAL A 46 46.67 16.88 -7.22
C VAL A 46 47.94 17.42 -7.88
N ALA A 47 48.66 16.64 -8.69
CA ALA A 47 49.82 17.19 -9.41
C ALA A 47 49.42 18.14 -10.55
N TYR A 48 48.17 18.05 -11.05
CA TYR A 48 47.67 18.87 -12.15
C TYR A 48 47.03 20.19 -11.67
N LEU A 49 46.44 20.22 -10.46
CA LEU A 49 45.69 21.39 -9.98
C LEU A 49 46.46 22.32 -9.03
N ASP A 50 47.49 21.85 -8.30
CA ASP A 50 48.07 22.63 -7.20
C ASP A 50 49.60 22.68 -7.08
N GLY A 51 50.34 22.18 -8.09
CA GLY A 51 51.80 22.30 -8.10
C GLY A 51 52.54 21.55 -6.99
N GLY A 52 51.89 20.59 -6.33
CA GLY A 52 52.52 19.67 -5.36
C GLY A 52 52.34 19.99 -3.87
N ASP A 53 51.43 20.88 -3.49
CA ASP A 53 51.12 21.18 -2.08
C ASP A 53 50.13 20.15 -1.48
N ALA A 54 50.60 19.38 -0.49
CA ALA A 54 49.81 18.36 0.20
C ALA A 54 48.66 18.94 1.06
N GLY A 55 48.68 20.23 1.40
CA GLY A 55 47.61 20.90 2.13
C GLY A 55 46.36 21.21 1.31
N LYS A 56 46.38 20.94 0.00
CA LYS A 56 45.30 21.23 -0.95
C LYS A 56 44.67 19.99 -1.61
N GLU A 57 44.86 18.82 -1.01
CA GLU A 57 44.23 17.60 -1.53
C GLU A 57 42.70 17.74 -1.61
N ILE A 58 42.14 17.38 -2.77
CA ILE A 58 40.69 17.17 -2.88
C ILE A 58 40.36 15.98 -1.98
N PHE A 59 39.62 16.23 -0.90
CA PHE A 59 39.19 15.21 0.04
C PHE A 59 37.67 15.00 -0.04
N PRO A 60 37.20 13.77 -0.33
CA PRO A 60 37.98 12.58 -0.67
C PRO A 60 38.59 12.63 -2.08
N PRO A 61 39.69 11.90 -2.35
CA PRO A 61 40.34 11.89 -3.67
C PRO A 61 39.41 11.29 -4.73
N PRO A 62 39.50 11.76 -5.99
CA PRO A 62 38.73 11.19 -7.08
C PRO A 62 39.14 9.72 -7.28
N ARG A 63 38.18 8.89 -7.69
CA ARG A 63 38.37 7.46 -7.88
C ARG A 63 37.50 6.94 -9.01
N LEU A 64 38.03 5.95 -9.72
CA LEU A 64 37.25 5.13 -10.63
C LEU A 64 36.94 3.78 -9.97
N ILE A 65 35.80 3.22 -10.34
CA ILE A 65 35.42 1.85 -10.06
C ILE A 65 35.66 1.05 -11.33
N VAL A 66 36.42 -0.03 -11.22
CA VAL A 66 36.64 -0.98 -12.30
C VAL A 66 35.74 -2.20 -12.04
N ARG A 67 34.67 -2.33 -12.82
CA ARG A 67 33.64 -3.34 -12.62
C ARG A 67 34.17 -4.75 -12.94
N GLU A 68 33.77 -5.74 -12.15
CA GLU A 68 34.02 -7.15 -12.47
C GLU A 68 32.81 -7.80 -13.16
N PRO A 69 33.02 -8.75 -14.12
CA PRO A 69 34.31 -9.21 -14.64
C PRO A 69 34.79 -8.46 -15.91
N ASP A 70 33.98 -7.56 -16.47
CA ASP A 70 34.20 -6.94 -17.79
C ASP A 70 35.24 -5.81 -17.80
N GLY A 71 35.58 -5.27 -16.62
CA GLY A 71 36.53 -4.18 -16.46
C GLY A 71 35.95 -2.83 -16.87
N GLN A 72 34.62 -2.67 -16.90
CA GLN A 72 33.97 -1.40 -17.23
C GLN A 72 34.39 -0.32 -16.22
N LEU A 73 34.85 0.83 -16.72
CA LEU A 73 35.22 1.97 -15.89
C LEU A 73 34.00 2.79 -15.53
N ARG A 74 33.87 3.12 -14.25
CA ARG A 74 32.79 3.94 -13.70
C ARG A 74 33.35 5.03 -12.79
N GLU A 75 32.82 6.23 -12.91
CA GLU A 75 33.07 7.29 -11.93
C GLU A 75 32.25 6.98 -10.67
N ALA A 76 32.91 6.99 -9.50
CA ALA A 76 32.19 6.82 -8.24
C ALA A 76 31.33 8.06 -7.96
N GLY A 77 30.16 7.84 -7.36
CA GLY A 77 29.33 8.94 -6.90
C GLY A 77 30.06 9.86 -5.89
N PRO A 78 29.77 11.17 -5.91
CA PRO A 78 30.48 12.14 -5.07
C PRO A 78 30.20 11.97 -3.58
N ARG A 79 29.04 11.40 -3.22
CA ARG A 79 28.66 11.09 -1.82
C ARG A 79 28.50 9.58 -1.61
N PRO A 80 28.68 9.08 -0.38
CA PRO A 80 28.34 7.70 -0.05
C PRO A 80 26.87 7.41 -0.36
N GLY A 81 26.60 6.34 -1.13
CA GLY A 81 25.25 5.94 -1.53
C GLY A 81 24.81 6.44 -2.91
N ASP A 82 25.52 7.44 -3.47
CA ASP A 82 25.31 7.88 -4.86
C ASP A 82 25.66 6.75 -5.84
N LEU A 83 24.98 6.75 -6.98
CA LEU A 83 25.23 5.78 -8.05
C LEU A 83 26.58 6.04 -8.70
N SER A 84 27.32 4.97 -8.99
CA SER A 84 28.41 5.05 -9.94
C SER A 84 27.83 5.22 -11.35
N VAL A 85 28.54 5.94 -12.21
CA VAL A 85 28.13 6.18 -13.61
C VAL A 85 29.25 5.75 -14.55
N PRO A 86 28.97 5.32 -15.79
CA PRO A 86 30.04 5.02 -16.76
C PRO A 86 31.03 6.17 -16.87
N ALA A 87 32.32 5.86 -16.78
CA ALA A 87 33.38 6.86 -16.87
C ALA A 87 33.37 7.55 -18.23
N ARG A 88 33.57 8.86 -18.25
CA ARG A 88 33.47 9.67 -19.47
C ARG A 88 34.84 9.97 -20.06
N THR A 89 34.89 10.10 -21.38
CA THR A 89 36.06 10.65 -22.08
C THR A 89 35.72 12.08 -22.51
N PRO A 90 36.46 13.11 -22.04
CA PRO A 90 36.19 14.48 -22.45
C PRO A 90 36.28 14.67 -23.96
N GLY A 91 35.31 15.41 -24.52
CA GLY A 91 35.24 15.67 -25.96
C GLY A 91 34.55 14.59 -26.79
N GLU A 92 34.09 13.50 -26.17
CA GLU A 92 33.35 12.43 -26.84
C GLU A 92 31.91 12.33 -26.33
N GLY A 93 30.99 11.98 -27.25
CA GLY A 93 29.63 11.59 -26.88
C GLY A 93 29.60 10.22 -26.19
N HIS A 94 28.61 9.99 -25.34
CA HIS A 94 28.48 8.74 -24.59
C HIS A 94 27.04 8.28 -24.44
N TRP A 95 26.88 7.00 -24.11
CA TRP A 95 25.59 6.41 -23.74
C TRP A 95 25.39 6.57 -22.23
N ALA A 96 24.52 7.50 -21.82
CA ALA A 96 24.13 7.65 -20.43
C ALA A 96 23.13 6.56 -20.04
N GLU A 97 23.36 5.91 -18.89
CA GLU A 97 22.46 4.90 -18.35
C GLU A 97 21.17 5.54 -17.84
N LEU A 98 20.04 4.96 -18.26
CA LEU A 98 18.71 5.24 -17.70
C LEU A 98 18.45 4.25 -16.58
N VAL A 99 19.04 4.52 -15.41
CA VAL A 99 18.90 3.68 -14.21
C VAL A 99 17.49 3.84 -13.64
N ASP A 100 16.90 2.74 -13.19
CA ASP A 100 15.62 2.80 -12.51
C ASP A 100 15.70 3.70 -11.25
N PRO A 101 14.77 4.66 -11.07
CA PRO A 101 14.78 5.57 -9.93
C PRO A 101 14.85 4.87 -8.57
N GLU A 102 14.27 3.66 -8.46
CA GLU A 102 14.26 2.89 -7.22
C GLU A 102 15.69 2.59 -6.71
N VAL A 103 16.69 2.45 -7.60
CA VAL A 103 18.09 2.26 -7.20
C VAL A 103 18.65 3.49 -6.49
N ALA A 104 18.39 4.69 -7.02
CA ALA A 104 18.84 5.93 -6.40
C ALA A 104 18.11 6.19 -5.07
N GLU A 105 16.80 5.94 -5.04
CA GLU A 105 15.95 6.09 -3.85
C GLU A 105 16.37 5.16 -2.70
N SER A 106 16.94 4.00 -3.02
CA SER A 106 17.36 3.01 -2.02
C SER A 106 18.56 3.44 -1.17
N GLY A 107 19.39 4.38 -1.65
CA GLY A 107 20.68 4.72 -1.04
C GLY A 107 21.74 3.60 -1.10
N LEU A 108 21.51 2.57 -1.92
CA LEU A 108 22.37 1.40 -2.04
C LEU A 108 23.41 1.51 -3.17
N GLY A 109 23.67 2.71 -3.70
CA GLY A 109 24.63 2.90 -4.80
C GLY A 109 26.05 2.39 -4.52
N TYR A 110 26.43 2.28 -3.24
CA TYR A 110 27.70 1.69 -2.81
C TYR A 110 27.82 0.18 -3.11
N LEU A 111 26.71 -0.52 -3.36
CA LEU A 111 26.68 -1.91 -3.82
C LEU A 111 26.89 -2.04 -5.34
N GLY A 112 26.90 -0.91 -6.06
CA GLY A 112 27.02 -0.82 -7.51
C GLY A 112 25.67 -0.78 -8.22
N VAL A 113 25.69 -0.38 -9.50
CA VAL A 113 24.47 -0.31 -10.33
C VAL A 113 24.25 -1.65 -11.05
N PRO A 114 23.18 -2.41 -10.76
CA PRO A 114 22.91 -3.66 -11.45
C PRO A 114 22.56 -3.41 -12.91
N GLU A 115 23.10 -4.21 -13.85
CA GLU A 115 22.65 -4.16 -15.26
C GLU A 115 21.14 -4.37 -15.38
N MET A 116 20.59 -5.26 -14.54
CA MET A 116 19.17 -5.58 -14.48
C MET A 116 18.28 -4.38 -14.06
N ALA A 117 18.85 -3.35 -13.46
CA ALA A 117 18.15 -2.13 -13.05
C ALA A 117 18.33 -0.97 -14.04
N ILE A 118 19.08 -1.18 -15.13
CA ILE A 118 19.25 -0.17 -16.19
C ILE A 118 18.17 -0.42 -17.24
N GLY A 119 17.17 0.46 -17.36
CA GLY A 119 16.08 0.32 -18.34
C GLY A 119 16.55 0.47 -19.79
N GLY A 120 17.64 1.20 -19.99
CA GLY A 120 18.27 1.43 -21.29
C GLY A 120 19.34 2.51 -21.23
N TRP A 121 19.68 3.06 -22.37
CA TRP A 121 20.64 4.14 -22.51
C TRP A 121 20.10 5.24 -23.40
N GLU A 122 20.51 6.48 -23.13
CA GLU A 122 20.27 7.65 -23.97
C GLU A 122 21.60 8.21 -24.47
N TRP A 123 21.67 8.58 -25.75
CA TRP A 123 22.87 9.20 -26.30
C TRP A 123 22.98 10.67 -25.88
N VAL A 124 24.15 11.01 -25.34
CA VAL A 124 24.55 12.35 -24.92
C VAL A 124 25.75 12.78 -25.75
N GLU A 125 25.66 13.94 -26.40
CA GLU A 125 26.77 14.50 -27.18
C GLU A 125 27.91 14.98 -26.27
N ALA A 126 29.07 15.27 -26.87
CA ALA A 126 30.26 15.73 -26.16
C ALA A 126 30.06 17.02 -25.35
N ASP A 127 29.11 17.88 -25.77
CA ASP A 127 28.72 19.12 -25.09
C ASP A 127 27.69 18.90 -23.96
N GLY A 128 27.26 17.66 -23.73
CA GLY A 128 26.25 17.29 -22.74
C GLY A 128 24.81 17.27 -23.25
N THR A 129 24.58 17.58 -24.53
CA THR A 129 23.24 17.61 -25.13
C THR A 129 22.67 16.19 -25.23
N ARG A 130 21.50 15.97 -24.61
CA ARG A 130 20.73 14.73 -24.74
C ARG A 130 19.93 14.75 -26.04
N THR A 131 20.13 13.74 -26.88
CA THR A 131 19.54 13.70 -28.22
C THR A 131 18.16 13.03 -28.28
N GLY A 132 17.72 12.38 -27.19
CA GLY A 132 16.53 11.52 -27.19
C GLY A 132 16.72 10.19 -27.93
N ARG A 133 17.87 9.95 -28.56
CA ARG A 133 18.20 8.65 -29.17
C ARG A 133 18.43 7.64 -28.06
N THR A 134 17.55 6.65 -27.95
CA THR A 134 17.60 5.63 -26.90
C THR A 134 17.93 4.24 -27.43
N ARG A 135 18.50 3.42 -26.55
CA ARG A 135 18.72 1.98 -26.75
C ARG A 135 18.13 1.23 -25.55
N VAL A 136 17.26 0.26 -25.79
CA VAL A 136 16.62 -0.52 -24.71
C VAL A 136 17.59 -1.56 -24.16
N ASN A 137 17.52 -1.79 -22.85
CA ASN A 137 18.17 -2.94 -22.22
C ASN A 137 17.20 -4.13 -22.15
N HIS A 138 17.42 -5.15 -22.96
CA HIS A 138 16.60 -6.38 -22.95
C HIS A 138 16.81 -7.25 -21.71
N ARG A 139 17.76 -6.90 -20.84
CA ARG A 139 17.99 -7.56 -19.55
C ARG A 139 17.36 -6.80 -18.38
N TYR A 140 16.77 -5.62 -18.61
CA TYR A 140 16.10 -4.91 -17.53
C TYR A 140 15.02 -5.79 -16.89
N ARG A 141 14.96 -5.74 -15.55
CA ARG A 141 13.90 -6.31 -14.74
C ARG A 141 13.20 -5.20 -14.01
N THR A 142 11.89 -5.30 -13.91
CA THR A 142 11.08 -4.29 -13.24
C THR A 142 11.44 -4.15 -11.76
N GLY A 143 11.51 -2.91 -11.27
CA GLY A 143 11.72 -2.62 -9.87
C GLY A 143 10.61 -3.15 -8.96
N PRO A 144 10.91 -3.47 -7.69
CA PRO A 144 9.95 -4.05 -6.76
C PRO A 144 8.72 -3.16 -6.55
N LEU A 145 8.84 -1.82 -6.50
CA LEU A 145 7.66 -0.97 -6.28
C LEU A 145 6.71 -1.00 -7.47
N ARG A 146 7.24 -1.00 -8.69
CA ARG A 146 6.43 -1.20 -9.91
C ARG A 146 5.85 -2.61 -10.01
N MET A 147 6.46 -3.62 -9.40
CA MET A 147 5.84 -4.95 -9.28
C MET A 147 4.76 -5.02 -8.19
N GLY A 148 4.53 -3.93 -7.45
CA GLY A 148 3.55 -3.89 -6.37
C GLY A 148 4.03 -4.58 -5.09
N PHE A 149 5.33 -4.63 -4.80
CA PHE A 149 5.82 -4.93 -3.46
C PHE A 149 5.57 -3.76 -2.50
N VAL A 150 5.55 -3.98 -1.19
CA VAL A 150 5.31 -2.90 -0.22
C VAL A 150 6.48 -1.91 -0.23
N PRO A 151 6.25 -0.59 -0.11
CA PRO A 151 7.33 0.38 -0.04
C PRO A 151 8.23 0.11 1.17
N PRO A 152 9.55 -0.12 0.95
CA PRO A 152 10.48 -0.36 2.04
C PRO A 152 10.72 0.92 2.83
N VAL A 153 10.82 0.80 4.15
CA VAL A 153 10.99 1.96 5.05
C VAL A 153 12.45 2.27 5.36
N ASN A 154 13.38 1.42 4.94
CA ASN A 154 14.81 1.60 5.16
C ASN A 154 15.68 0.87 4.13
N PRO A 155 17.01 1.14 4.08
CA PRO A 155 17.92 0.47 3.14
C PRO A 155 18.00 -1.06 3.29
N LEU A 156 17.75 -1.61 4.47
CA LEU A 156 17.77 -3.07 4.68
C LEU A 156 16.62 -3.76 3.95
N GLU A 157 15.41 -3.23 4.03
CA GLU A 157 14.27 -3.74 3.28
C GLU A 157 14.48 -3.60 1.76
N TRP A 158 15.06 -2.48 1.29
CA TRP A 158 15.49 -2.33 -0.11
C TRP A 158 16.45 -3.43 -0.56
N MET A 159 17.46 -3.78 0.25
CA MET A 159 18.42 -4.83 -0.08
C MET A 159 17.74 -6.19 -0.27
N LEU A 160 16.84 -6.55 0.65
CA LEU A 160 16.09 -7.80 0.58
C LEU A 160 15.18 -7.83 -0.67
N LEU A 161 14.50 -6.72 -0.98
CA LEU A 161 13.65 -6.59 -2.16
C LEU A 161 14.45 -6.66 -3.46
N PHE A 162 15.58 -5.95 -3.57
CA PHE A 162 16.43 -6.01 -4.76
C PHE A 162 16.95 -7.41 -5.01
N ALA A 163 17.33 -8.15 -3.97
CA ALA A 163 17.72 -9.53 -4.14
C ALA A 163 16.52 -10.44 -4.51
N THR A 164 15.31 -10.16 -4.00
CA THR A 164 14.07 -10.86 -4.42
C THR A 164 13.76 -10.68 -5.90
N VAL A 165 13.92 -9.46 -6.45
CA VAL A 165 13.71 -9.22 -7.89
C VAL A 165 14.93 -9.54 -8.75
N GLY A 166 16.04 -10.00 -8.15
CA GLY A 166 17.27 -10.37 -8.85
C GLY A 166 18.12 -9.19 -9.35
N TRP A 167 17.96 -8.01 -8.74
CA TRP A 167 18.84 -6.86 -8.93
C TRP A 167 20.12 -6.97 -8.09
N LEU A 168 20.08 -7.67 -6.94
CA LEU A 168 21.28 -8.00 -6.17
C LEU A 168 21.51 -9.50 -6.18
N ASP A 169 22.76 -9.90 -6.43
CA ASP A 169 23.25 -11.26 -6.23
C ASP A 169 23.56 -11.52 -4.74
N ASP A 170 23.78 -12.78 -4.39
CA ASP A 170 24.00 -13.20 -3.00
C ASP A 170 25.24 -12.55 -2.38
N ASP A 171 26.32 -12.38 -3.13
CA ASP A 171 27.56 -11.77 -2.63
C ASP A 171 27.34 -10.29 -2.29
N ARG A 172 26.65 -9.53 -3.14
CA ARG A 172 26.30 -8.13 -2.86
C ARG A 172 25.28 -8.01 -1.73
N LEU A 173 24.31 -8.93 -1.67
CA LEU A 173 23.34 -8.98 -0.58
C LEU A 173 24.07 -9.19 0.76
N LEU A 174 24.87 -10.25 0.89
CA LEU A 174 25.63 -10.54 2.11
C LEU A 174 26.53 -9.37 2.49
N THR A 175 27.22 -8.77 1.51
CA THR A 175 28.05 -7.59 1.75
C THR A 175 27.24 -6.41 2.28
N GLY A 176 26.08 -6.12 1.70
CA GLY A 176 25.18 -5.07 2.17
C GLY A 176 24.61 -5.34 3.56
N LEU A 177 24.19 -6.57 3.83
CA LEU A 177 23.67 -6.99 5.14
C LEU A 177 24.68 -6.74 6.26
N THR A 178 25.97 -6.96 6.03
CA THR A 178 27.01 -6.69 7.05
C THR A 178 27.17 -5.21 7.43
N GLN A 179 26.55 -4.30 6.67
CA GLN A 179 26.54 -2.86 6.94
C GLN A 179 25.20 -2.36 7.51
N ALA A 180 24.26 -3.27 7.81
CA ALA A 180 22.92 -2.97 8.26
C ALA A 180 22.71 -3.21 9.77
N ASP A 181 21.79 -2.44 10.32
CA ASP A 181 21.22 -2.66 11.66
C ASP A 181 19.98 -3.55 11.54
N VAL A 182 19.77 -4.43 12.51
CA VAL A 182 18.56 -5.23 12.67
C VAL A 182 17.96 -5.03 14.05
N LEU A 183 16.67 -5.34 14.18
CA LEU A 183 15.97 -5.32 15.47
C LEU A 183 15.82 -6.75 15.99
N VAL A 184 16.07 -6.93 17.29
CA VAL A 184 15.83 -8.18 18.02
C VAL A 184 14.85 -7.88 19.14
N ALA A 185 13.72 -8.57 19.16
CA ALA A 185 12.72 -8.38 20.21
C ALA A 185 13.31 -8.73 21.59
N VAL A 186 13.18 -7.82 22.56
CA VAL A 186 13.59 -8.06 23.96
C VAL A 186 12.42 -8.63 24.75
N ASN A 187 11.20 -8.19 24.44
CA ASN A 187 9.97 -8.64 25.07
C ASN A 187 8.86 -8.90 24.04
N GLY A 188 7.72 -9.42 24.51
CA GLY A 188 6.56 -9.78 23.69
C GLY A 188 6.45 -11.28 23.40
N VAL A 189 5.29 -11.68 22.89
CA VAL A 189 5.02 -13.08 22.50
C VAL A 189 5.51 -13.28 21.06
N GLY A 190 6.59 -14.02 20.87
CA GLY A 190 7.20 -14.27 19.56
C GLY A 190 8.24 -15.40 19.62
N ALA A 191 8.79 -15.76 18.46
CA ALA A 191 9.86 -16.76 18.39
C ALA A 191 11.07 -16.26 19.18
N ALA A 192 11.28 -16.79 20.40
CA ALA A 192 12.54 -16.59 21.09
C ALA A 192 13.66 -17.22 20.24
N PRO A 193 14.89 -16.68 20.29
CA PRO A 193 16.03 -17.34 19.67
C PRO A 193 16.08 -18.81 20.09
N THR A 194 16.22 -19.70 19.11
CA THR A 194 16.44 -21.13 19.33
C THR A 194 17.89 -21.47 19.01
N GLU A 195 18.32 -22.70 19.28
CA GLU A 195 19.66 -23.18 18.91
C GLU A 195 19.94 -23.08 17.40
N TYR A 196 18.90 -23.14 16.56
CA TYR A 196 19.05 -23.23 15.10
C TYR A 196 18.52 -22.02 14.33
N SER A 197 17.64 -21.21 14.93
CA SER A 197 17.00 -20.06 14.28
C SER A 197 17.01 -18.84 15.20
N TYR A 198 17.44 -17.71 14.63
CA TYR A 198 17.53 -16.41 15.29
C TYR A 198 16.70 -15.37 14.51
N PRO A 199 15.50 -15.03 14.98
CA PRO A 199 14.63 -14.08 14.29
C PRO A 199 15.18 -12.66 14.41
N VAL A 200 15.29 -11.98 13.28
CA VAL A 200 15.69 -10.57 13.19
C VAL A 200 14.67 -9.80 12.37
N TYR A 201 14.38 -8.57 12.78
CA TYR A 201 13.32 -7.76 12.18
C TYR A 201 13.92 -6.54 11.51
N THR A 202 13.41 -6.24 10.32
CA THR A 202 13.94 -5.16 9.47
C THR A 202 13.45 -3.78 9.88
N SER A 203 12.31 -3.70 10.56
CA SER A 203 11.72 -2.45 11.06
C SER A 203 10.80 -2.72 12.25
N THR A 204 10.42 -1.65 12.97
CA THR A 204 9.53 -1.76 14.13
C THR A 204 8.15 -2.31 13.79
N GLN A 205 7.70 -2.10 12.55
CA GLN A 205 6.43 -2.61 12.02
C GLN A 205 6.41 -4.13 11.86
N GLN A 206 7.59 -4.75 11.68
CA GLN A 206 7.72 -6.20 11.53
C GLN A 206 7.85 -6.92 12.87
N LEU A 207 8.14 -6.19 13.96
CA LEU A 207 8.18 -6.77 15.30
C LEU A 207 6.81 -7.36 15.66
N PRO A 208 6.76 -8.43 16.48
CA PRO A 208 5.51 -8.95 17.02
C PRO A 208 4.69 -7.83 17.66
N ALA A 209 3.37 -7.87 17.49
CA ALA A 209 2.49 -6.78 17.93
C ALA A 209 2.56 -6.48 19.45
N ASP A 210 2.97 -7.47 20.25
CA ASP A 210 3.13 -7.37 21.70
C ASP A 210 4.51 -6.83 22.14
N THR A 211 5.44 -6.59 21.21
CA THR A 211 6.79 -6.12 21.53
C THR A 211 6.81 -4.62 21.81
N THR A 212 7.24 -4.27 23.03
CA THR A 212 7.37 -2.90 23.52
C THR A 212 8.83 -2.46 23.70
N GLU A 213 9.77 -3.40 23.72
CA GLU A 213 11.22 -3.15 23.81
C GLU A 213 11.97 -4.05 22.83
N TRP A 214 13.00 -3.49 22.18
CA TRP A 214 13.87 -4.21 21.26
C TRP A 214 15.31 -3.73 21.38
N ARG A 215 16.21 -4.60 20.95
CA ARG A 215 17.62 -4.29 20.79
C ARG A 215 17.87 -3.99 19.31
N ARG A 216 18.30 -2.77 18.99
CA ARG A 216 18.82 -2.42 17.67
C ARG A 216 20.32 -2.68 17.66
N VAL A 217 20.76 -3.57 16.78
CA VAL A 217 22.14 -4.06 16.74
C VAL A 217 22.65 -4.17 15.31
N ASP A 218 23.89 -3.76 15.05
CA ASP A 218 24.51 -3.98 13.74
C ASP A 218 24.81 -5.47 13.53
N LEU A 219 24.58 -5.97 12.32
CA LEU A 219 24.71 -7.41 12.03
C LEU A 219 26.11 -7.95 12.32
N ALA A 220 27.16 -7.15 12.12
CA ALA A 220 28.53 -7.58 12.40
C ALA A 220 28.74 -7.85 13.90
N THR A 221 28.23 -6.97 14.76
CA THR A 221 28.25 -7.16 16.22
C THR A 221 27.36 -8.34 16.64
N LEU A 222 26.18 -8.49 16.04
CA LEU A 222 25.27 -9.59 16.37
C LEU A 222 25.91 -10.95 16.06
N VAL A 223 26.40 -11.17 14.83
CA VAL A 223 26.95 -12.47 14.42
C VAL A 223 28.24 -12.84 15.14
N ALA A 224 29.03 -11.86 15.58
CA ALA A 224 30.22 -12.11 16.40
C ALA A 224 29.90 -12.77 17.76
N GLY A 225 28.67 -12.56 18.26
CA GLY A 225 28.18 -13.15 19.51
C GLY A 225 27.39 -14.45 19.36
N LEU A 226 27.15 -14.92 18.13
CA LEU A 226 26.35 -16.12 17.88
C LEU A 226 27.23 -17.37 17.67
N PRO A 227 26.80 -18.56 18.14
CA PRO A 227 27.45 -19.81 17.77
C PRO A 227 27.29 -20.06 16.25
N ALA A 228 28.34 -20.50 15.58
CA ALA A 228 28.27 -20.83 14.15
C ALA A 228 28.05 -22.34 13.94
N PRO A 229 27.14 -22.76 13.03
CA PRO A 229 26.22 -21.93 12.24
C PRO A 229 24.89 -21.67 12.97
N THR A 230 24.46 -20.40 13.01
CA THR A 230 23.12 -19.98 13.41
C THR A 230 22.40 -19.44 12.18
N LEU A 231 21.14 -19.82 11.95
CA LEU A 231 20.34 -19.30 10.85
C LEU A 231 19.60 -18.03 11.30
N LEU A 232 19.87 -16.90 10.66
CA LEU A 232 19.16 -15.65 10.91
C LEU A 232 17.95 -15.56 10.00
N SER A 233 16.74 -15.46 10.56
CA SER A 233 15.49 -15.33 9.81
C SER A 233 15.06 -13.86 9.78
N PHE A 234 15.23 -13.20 8.64
CA PHE A 234 14.91 -11.79 8.41
C PHE A 234 13.44 -11.61 8.11
N TYR A 235 12.69 -11.05 9.05
CA TYR A 235 11.29 -10.68 8.88
C TYR A 235 11.19 -9.30 8.25
N SER A 236 10.64 -9.27 7.03
CA SER A 236 10.39 -8.07 6.23
C SER A 236 8.95 -8.02 5.74
N SER A 237 8.55 -6.89 5.15
CA SER A 237 7.20 -6.65 4.62
C SER A 237 6.75 -7.66 3.55
N ASP A 238 7.69 -8.26 2.82
CA ASP A 238 7.39 -9.05 1.63
C ASP A 238 7.79 -10.52 1.74
N SER A 239 8.72 -10.88 2.63
CA SER A 239 9.10 -12.28 2.87
C SER A 239 9.93 -12.46 4.13
N VAL A 240 10.06 -13.72 4.55
CA VAL A 240 11.11 -14.15 5.47
C VAL A 240 12.28 -14.66 4.65
N ARG A 241 13.47 -14.10 4.86
CA ARG A 241 14.71 -14.61 4.25
C ARG A 241 15.66 -15.17 5.29
N GLU A 242 16.20 -16.34 5.03
CA GLU A 242 17.15 -16.99 5.92
C GLU A 242 18.57 -16.79 5.42
N VAL A 243 19.48 -16.43 6.34
CA VAL A 243 20.91 -16.23 6.05
C VAL A 243 21.74 -16.86 7.15
N SER A 244 22.76 -17.63 6.78
CA SER A 244 23.65 -18.27 7.75
C SER A 244 24.62 -17.26 8.38
N SER A 245 24.84 -17.35 9.69
CA SER A 245 25.88 -16.58 10.38
C SER A 245 27.28 -16.85 9.80
N ALA A 246 27.53 -18.06 9.28
CA ALA A 246 28.80 -18.40 8.64
C ALA A 246 29.04 -17.60 7.34
N ASP A 247 28.00 -17.40 6.54
CA ASP A 247 28.10 -16.64 5.28
C ASP A 247 28.34 -15.15 5.56
N LEU A 248 27.67 -14.61 6.58
CA LEU A 248 27.88 -13.23 7.05
C LEU A 248 29.31 -13.03 7.59
N VAL A 249 29.85 -13.99 8.36
CA VAL A 249 31.25 -13.96 8.81
C VAL A 249 32.21 -14.04 7.61
N GLY A 250 31.91 -14.88 6.63
CA GLY A 250 32.69 -14.95 5.38
C GLY A 250 32.66 -13.64 4.59
N ALA A 251 31.51 -12.97 4.53
CA ALA A 251 31.37 -11.66 3.89
C ALA A 251 32.14 -10.57 4.66
N LEU A 252 32.07 -10.55 6.00
CA LEU A 252 32.84 -9.61 6.84
C LEU A 252 34.35 -9.76 6.66
N GLY A 253 34.84 -10.98 6.43
CA GLY A 253 36.25 -11.22 6.13
C GLY A 253 36.70 -10.60 4.80
N ARG A 254 35.79 -10.52 3.81
CA ARG A 254 36.06 -9.89 2.50
C ARG A 254 35.82 -8.38 2.52
N PHE A 255 34.75 -7.96 3.20
CA PHE A 255 34.26 -6.58 3.26
C PHE A 255 33.97 -6.23 4.72
N PRO A 256 34.98 -5.74 5.46
CA PRO A 256 34.80 -5.37 6.87
C PRO A 256 33.75 -4.27 7.07
N ARG A 257 33.16 -4.23 8.27
CA ARG A 257 32.23 -3.16 8.67
C ARG A 257 32.90 -1.79 8.51
N SER A 258 32.23 -0.89 7.80
CA SER A 258 32.68 0.48 7.56
C SER A 258 32.12 1.52 8.55
N ARG A 259 31.07 1.13 9.28
CA ARG A 259 30.34 1.97 10.25
C ARG A 259 30.74 1.65 11.69
N PRO A 260 30.54 2.57 12.65
CA PRO A 260 30.69 2.25 14.08
C PRO A 260 29.72 1.14 14.52
N PRO A 261 30.07 0.35 15.55
CA PRO A 261 29.13 -0.61 16.15
C PRO A 261 27.88 0.08 16.69
N VAL A 262 26.74 -0.60 16.55
CA VAL A 262 25.46 -0.24 17.12
C VAL A 262 24.99 -1.39 17.99
N ASP A 263 24.67 -1.09 19.24
CA ASP A 263 24.08 -2.04 20.18
C ASP A 263 23.34 -1.27 21.27
N VAL A 264 22.06 -1.00 21.05
CA VAL A 264 21.23 -0.18 21.95
C VAL A 264 19.87 -0.81 22.17
N VAL A 265 19.33 -0.64 23.37
CA VAL A 265 17.94 -1.01 23.69
C VAL A 265 17.06 0.22 23.51
N GLU A 266 15.98 0.03 22.77
CA GLU A 266 14.98 1.05 22.44
C GLU A 266 13.60 0.54 22.89
N SER A 267 12.69 1.48 23.14
CA SER A 267 11.33 1.18 23.61
C SER A 267 10.30 2.04 22.90
N ARG A 268 9.05 1.60 22.98
CA ARG A 268 7.92 2.27 22.32
C ARG A 268 7.57 3.61 22.95
N PHE A 269 7.07 4.53 22.12
CA PHE A 269 6.58 5.83 22.58
C PHE A 269 5.40 5.69 23.55
N GLU A 270 4.44 4.79 23.28
CA GLU A 270 3.22 4.61 24.08
C GLU A 270 3.44 4.11 25.51
N VAL A 271 4.59 3.48 25.79
CA VAL A 271 5.01 3.06 27.15
C VAL A 271 5.96 4.07 27.81
N GLY A 272 6.32 5.14 27.10
CA GLY A 272 7.22 6.18 27.57
C GLY A 272 6.61 7.11 28.62
N ALA A 273 7.45 7.98 29.18
CA ALA A 273 7.04 8.93 30.23
C ALA A 273 6.09 10.03 29.73
N GLU A 274 6.13 10.35 28.44
CA GLU A 274 5.36 11.45 27.85
C GLU A 274 3.84 11.18 27.79
N PRO A 275 3.33 10.07 27.22
CA PRO A 275 1.90 9.76 27.26
C PRO A 275 1.33 9.74 28.69
N ALA A 276 2.08 9.19 29.65
CA ALA A 276 1.67 9.17 31.05
C ALA A 276 1.62 10.57 31.67
N ARG A 277 2.54 11.47 31.29
CA ARG A 277 2.51 12.88 31.72
C ARG A 277 1.29 13.60 31.15
N LEU A 278 1.03 13.43 29.85
CA LEU A 278 -0.13 14.03 29.18
C LEU A 278 -1.45 13.56 29.80
N ALA A 279 -1.59 12.27 30.11
CA ALA A 279 -2.78 11.73 30.77
C ALA A 279 -3.03 12.37 32.14
N ARG A 280 -1.98 12.64 32.92
CA ARG A 280 -2.09 13.35 34.22
C ARG A 280 -2.50 14.81 34.06
N GLU A 281 -1.93 15.50 33.07
CA GLU A 281 -2.30 16.88 32.76
C GLU A 281 -3.77 16.99 32.35
N MET A 282 -4.22 16.08 31.46
CA MET A 282 -5.61 16.01 31.02
C MET A 282 -6.58 15.73 32.17
N ALA A 283 -6.23 14.80 33.07
CA ALA A 283 -7.05 14.55 34.27
C ALA A 283 -7.18 15.78 35.17
N GLY A 284 -6.08 16.52 35.38
CA GLY A 284 -6.12 17.78 36.13
C GLY A 284 -6.98 18.84 35.44
N ARG A 285 -6.88 18.96 34.11
CA ARG A 285 -7.63 19.94 33.30
C ARG A 285 -9.13 19.65 33.25
N LEU A 286 -9.52 18.38 33.10
CA LEU A 286 -10.91 17.95 32.95
C LEU A 286 -11.57 17.58 34.29
N GLY A 287 -10.81 17.50 35.39
CA GLY A 287 -11.32 17.11 36.70
C GLY A 287 -11.64 15.61 36.82
N LEU A 288 -10.90 14.75 36.13
CA LEU A 288 -11.11 13.29 36.16
C LEU A 288 -10.69 12.69 37.51
N ARG A 289 -11.35 11.61 37.93
CA ARG A 289 -10.98 10.87 39.16
C ARG A 289 -9.58 10.27 39.10
N SER A 290 -9.14 9.87 37.91
CA SER A 290 -7.80 9.36 37.64
C SER A 290 -7.36 9.65 36.19
N PRO A 291 -6.05 9.68 35.90
CA PRO A 291 -5.53 9.76 34.53
C PRO A 291 -6.08 8.65 33.62
N ALA A 292 -6.38 9.00 32.37
CA ALA A 292 -6.74 8.02 31.35
C ALA A 292 -5.59 7.05 31.08
N GLN A 293 -5.92 5.85 30.61
CA GLN A 293 -4.90 4.85 30.25
C GLN A 293 -4.11 5.29 29.03
N THR A 294 -2.80 5.03 29.03
CA THR A 294 -1.93 5.24 27.87
C THR A 294 -2.33 4.34 26.69
N PRO A 295 -1.93 4.68 25.45
CA PRO A 295 -2.48 4.06 24.24
C PRO A 295 -1.84 2.70 23.89
N VAL A 296 -1.45 1.92 24.91
CA VAL A 296 -0.75 0.63 24.72
C VAL A 296 -1.65 -0.39 24.03
N HIS A 297 -2.94 -0.42 24.39
CA HIS A 297 -3.91 -1.32 23.79
C HIS A 297 -4.18 -0.99 22.32
N GLU A 298 -4.36 0.30 22.04
CA GLU A 298 -4.64 0.84 20.71
C GLU A 298 -3.44 0.64 19.77
N ALA A 299 -2.22 0.91 20.25
CA ALA A 299 -0.99 0.67 19.49
C ALA A 299 -0.81 -0.81 19.14
N ARG A 300 -1.08 -1.71 20.09
CA ARG A 300 -1.07 -3.17 19.86
C ARG A 300 -2.07 -3.58 18.77
N TYR A 301 -3.29 -3.04 18.80
CA TYR A 301 -4.33 -3.37 17.82
C TYR A 301 -4.02 -2.80 16.44
N ALA A 302 -3.44 -1.61 16.34
CA ALA A 302 -2.91 -1.08 15.09
C ALA A 302 -1.85 -2.02 14.51
N ARG A 303 -0.92 -2.54 15.33
CA ARG A 303 0.14 -3.47 14.88
C ARG A 303 -0.39 -4.82 14.43
N MET A 304 -1.42 -5.35 15.10
CA MET A 304 -2.11 -6.55 14.62
C MET A 304 -2.73 -6.37 13.22
N ASN A 305 -2.96 -5.12 12.81
CA ASN A 305 -3.43 -4.75 11.48
C ASN A 305 -2.29 -4.22 10.59
N GLY A 306 -1.03 -4.39 10.97
CA GLY A 306 0.13 -3.97 10.19
C GLY A 306 0.32 -2.46 10.11
N PHE A 307 -0.09 -1.70 11.14
CA PHE A 307 0.16 -0.26 11.27
C PHE A 307 0.79 0.05 12.63
N GLU A 308 1.47 1.19 12.72
CA GLU A 308 1.90 1.76 14.00
C GLU A 308 1.15 3.06 14.25
N LEU A 309 0.87 3.36 15.51
CA LEU A 309 0.48 4.72 15.90
C LEU A 309 1.74 5.58 15.88
N THR A 310 1.64 6.73 15.23
CA THR A 310 2.65 7.79 15.33
C THR A 310 2.63 8.38 16.73
N ASP A 311 3.69 9.10 17.10
CA ASP A 311 3.74 9.78 18.39
C ASP A 311 2.58 10.79 18.53
N ASP A 312 2.19 11.46 17.44
CA ASP A 312 1.06 12.39 17.42
C ASP A 312 -0.29 11.69 17.61
N GLU A 313 -0.54 10.60 16.88
CA GLU A 313 -1.73 9.77 17.09
C GLU A 313 -1.78 9.21 18.51
N SER A 314 -0.65 8.78 19.07
CA SER A 314 -0.56 8.33 20.46
C SER A 314 -0.95 9.44 21.45
N ARG A 315 -0.52 10.68 21.22
CA ARG A 315 -0.94 11.84 22.02
C ARG A 315 -2.44 12.11 21.87
N ARG A 316 -2.95 12.10 20.63
CA ARG A 316 -4.38 12.29 20.33
C ARG A 316 -5.25 11.20 20.97
N THR A 317 -4.82 9.95 20.97
CA THR A 317 -5.51 8.86 21.68
C THR A 317 -5.59 9.13 23.18
N VAL A 318 -4.54 9.63 23.82
CA VAL A 318 -4.59 10.01 25.26
C VAL A 318 -5.63 11.12 25.50
N VAL A 319 -5.67 12.14 24.63
CA VAL A 319 -6.65 13.23 24.73
C VAL A 319 -8.07 12.71 24.53
N GLY A 320 -8.31 11.90 23.50
CA GLY A 320 -9.61 11.30 23.20
C GLY A 320 -10.12 10.43 24.35
N LYS A 321 -9.27 9.53 24.88
CA LYS A 321 -9.60 8.69 26.04
C LYS A 321 -9.94 9.51 27.29
N SER A 322 -9.31 10.67 27.46
CA SER A 322 -9.61 11.57 28.59
C SER A 322 -11.00 12.20 28.46
N TRP A 323 -11.42 12.57 27.24
CA TRP A 323 -12.78 13.06 26.98
C TRP A 323 -13.83 11.95 27.12
N GLU A 324 -13.55 10.76 26.60
CA GLU A 324 -14.42 9.60 26.74
C GLU A 324 -14.62 9.24 28.23
N GLN A 325 -13.54 9.25 29.01
CA GLN A 325 -13.61 9.04 30.46
C GLN A 325 -14.42 10.13 31.16
N LEU A 326 -14.29 11.41 30.77
CA LEU A 326 -15.10 12.49 31.33
C LEU A 326 -16.59 12.22 31.15
N VAL A 327 -17.02 11.95 29.91
CA VAL A 327 -18.42 11.69 29.58
C VAL A 327 -18.94 10.46 30.31
N HIS A 328 -18.11 9.42 30.45
CA HIS A 328 -18.45 8.23 31.22
C HIS A 328 -18.61 8.51 32.72
N GLU A 329 -17.69 9.27 33.33
CA GLU A 329 -17.73 9.60 34.76
C GLU A 329 -18.89 10.54 35.14
N THR A 330 -19.30 11.42 34.23
CA THR A 330 -20.40 12.37 34.45
C THR A 330 -21.76 11.87 33.98
N GLY A 331 -21.79 10.96 33.00
CA GLY A 331 -23.01 10.54 32.31
C GLY A 331 -23.65 11.64 31.45
N ASP A 332 -22.89 12.66 31.06
CA ASP A 332 -23.38 13.85 30.34
C ASP A 332 -22.79 13.93 28.92
N PRO A 333 -23.56 13.54 27.87
CA PRO A 333 -23.12 13.63 26.47
C PRO A 333 -22.85 15.06 26.00
N GLY A 334 -23.34 16.10 26.71
CA GLY A 334 -23.04 17.49 26.40
C GLY A 334 -21.60 17.91 26.71
N ARG A 335 -20.80 17.01 27.32
CA ARG A 335 -19.40 17.26 27.67
C ARG A 335 -18.40 16.98 26.55
N TRP A 336 -18.83 16.43 25.42
CA TRP A 336 -17.93 16.25 24.28
C TRP A 336 -17.40 17.61 23.76
N PRO A 337 -16.14 17.66 23.29
CA PRO A 337 -15.60 18.87 22.67
C PRO A 337 -16.25 19.10 21.30
N THR A 338 -16.32 20.35 20.86
CA THR A 338 -16.86 20.70 19.54
C THR A 338 -15.96 20.22 18.40
N ASP A 339 -14.65 20.39 18.53
CA ASP A 339 -13.65 19.87 17.58
C ASP A 339 -13.27 18.45 17.96
N LEU A 340 -13.91 17.46 17.34
CA LEU A 340 -13.64 16.04 17.61
C LEU A 340 -12.23 15.66 17.15
N ALA A 341 -11.89 15.95 15.89
CA ALA A 341 -10.63 15.52 15.29
C ALA A 341 -9.40 16.10 16.01
N GLY A 342 -9.44 17.38 16.37
CA GLY A 342 -8.38 18.03 17.15
C GLY A 342 -8.22 17.48 18.57
N ASN A 343 -9.24 16.78 19.09
CA ASN A 343 -9.21 16.14 20.40
C ASN A 343 -9.03 14.61 20.32
N GLY A 344 -8.62 14.08 19.17
CA GLY A 344 -8.38 12.63 18.99
C GLY A 344 -9.67 11.81 19.06
N LEU A 345 -10.78 12.41 18.65
CA LEU A 345 -12.09 11.78 18.56
C LEU A 345 -12.55 11.75 17.11
N GLN A 346 -13.34 10.74 16.75
CA GLN A 346 -14.02 10.65 15.47
C GLN A 346 -15.53 10.51 15.67
N PRO A 347 -16.36 10.97 14.72
CA PRO A 347 -17.78 10.68 14.73
C PRO A 347 -18.02 9.20 14.37
N VAL A 348 -18.95 8.55 15.06
CA VAL A 348 -19.56 7.27 14.66
C VAL A 348 -21.07 7.36 14.75
N TYR A 349 -21.78 6.41 14.14
CA TYR A 349 -23.24 6.46 14.01
C TYR A 349 -23.89 5.40 14.90
N ASP A 350 -24.76 5.84 15.80
CA ASP A 350 -25.57 4.95 16.65
C ASP A 350 -26.71 4.28 15.86
N ASP A 351 -27.53 3.48 16.55
CA ASP A 351 -28.62 2.69 15.93
C ASP A 351 -29.77 3.55 15.38
N ASP A 352 -29.82 4.82 15.76
CA ASP A 352 -30.75 5.82 15.26
C ASP A 352 -30.15 6.70 14.15
N GLY A 353 -28.92 6.41 13.72
CA GLY A 353 -28.21 7.20 12.71
C GLY A 353 -27.71 8.55 13.24
N ARG A 354 -27.63 8.74 14.56
CA ARG A 354 -27.09 9.96 15.17
C ARG A 354 -25.59 9.84 15.38
N ILE A 355 -24.91 10.97 15.27
CA ILE A 355 -23.47 11.05 15.52
C ILE A 355 -23.22 10.95 17.02
N THR A 356 -22.37 10.00 17.40
CA THR A 356 -21.81 9.83 18.74
C THR A 356 -20.28 9.83 18.62
N PRO A 357 -19.55 10.64 19.40
CA PRO A 357 -18.09 10.61 19.37
C PRO A 357 -17.51 9.33 19.98
N GLN A 358 -16.37 8.89 19.44
CA GLN A 358 -15.51 7.87 20.05
C GLN A 358 -14.03 8.23 19.86
N VAL A 359 -13.13 7.55 20.56
CA VAL A 359 -11.67 7.66 20.32
C VAL A 359 -11.35 7.33 18.87
N ASP A 360 -10.58 8.20 18.20
CA ASP A 360 -10.18 8.05 16.81
C ASP A 360 -9.31 6.78 16.65
N VAL A 361 -9.68 5.93 15.69
CA VAL A 361 -8.93 4.71 15.35
C VAL A 361 -7.97 4.93 14.19
N PHE A 362 -7.97 6.13 13.61
CA PHE A 362 -7.15 6.60 12.50
C PHE A 362 -7.24 5.73 11.24
N GLY A 363 -8.33 4.96 11.11
CA GLY A 363 -8.48 3.90 10.10
C GLY A 363 -7.48 2.73 10.25
N LYS A 364 -6.77 2.62 11.37
CA LYS A 364 -5.68 1.64 11.60
C LYS A 364 -6.13 0.36 12.29
N TYR A 365 -7.18 0.41 13.10
CA TYR A 365 -7.63 -0.75 13.88
C TYR A 365 -9.13 -0.72 14.16
N CYS A 366 -9.66 -1.86 14.60
CA CYS A 366 -11.01 -1.99 15.11
C CYS A 366 -10.95 -2.19 16.62
N VAL A 367 -11.66 -1.36 17.40
CA VAL A 367 -11.74 -1.45 18.87
C VAL A 367 -12.12 -2.87 19.34
N GLU A 368 -12.97 -3.54 18.56
CA GLU A 368 -13.41 -4.91 18.80
C GLU A 368 -12.98 -5.82 17.64
N ALA A 369 -11.72 -6.25 17.66
CA ALA A 369 -11.20 -7.19 16.68
C ALA A 369 -11.53 -8.63 17.09
N SER A 370 -12.46 -9.26 16.37
CA SER A 370 -12.78 -10.68 16.54
C SER A 370 -11.76 -11.58 15.83
N LYS A 371 -11.30 -12.63 16.50
CA LYS A 371 -10.35 -13.61 15.92
C LYS A 371 -11.06 -14.51 14.90
N GLY A 372 -10.32 -14.94 13.87
CA GLY A 372 -10.75 -16.04 12.99
C GLY A 372 -11.58 -15.65 11.76
N PHE A 373 -11.62 -14.37 11.38
CA PHE A 373 -12.11 -13.93 10.08
C PHE A 373 -11.01 -13.98 9.04
N ARG A 374 -11.38 -14.41 7.83
CA ARG A 374 -10.49 -14.56 6.69
C ARG A 374 -9.93 -13.23 6.24
N TYR A 375 -10.68 -12.13 6.34
CA TYR A 375 -10.25 -10.83 5.82
C TYR A 375 -9.63 -9.93 6.90
N GLY A 376 -8.75 -9.02 6.49
CA GLY A 376 -8.17 -8.02 7.38
C GLY A 376 -9.08 -6.80 7.53
N TYR A 377 -9.28 -6.30 8.75
CA TYR A 377 -10.15 -5.14 9.01
C TYR A 377 -9.78 -3.94 8.14
N ARG A 378 -8.50 -3.56 8.14
CA ARG A 378 -7.99 -2.45 7.33
C ARG A 378 -8.31 -2.56 5.85
N ARG A 379 -8.39 -3.78 5.33
CA ARG A 379 -8.61 -4.06 3.91
C ARG A 379 -10.08 -3.86 3.57
N VAL A 380 -10.98 -4.34 4.43
CA VAL A 380 -12.42 -4.14 4.25
C VAL A 380 -12.77 -2.65 4.34
N THR A 381 -12.36 -1.96 5.41
CA THR A 381 -12.66 -0.54 5.58
C THR A 381 -11.98 0.32 4.51
N GLY A 382 -10.73 0.02 4.18
CA GLY A 382 -10.02 0.66 3.08
C GLY A 382 -10.74 0.49 1.73
N ALA A 383 -11.28 -0.69 1.41
CA ALA A 383 -11.98 -0.91 0.16
C ALA A 383 -13.25 -0.04 0.03
N PHE A 384 -14.05 0.06 1.09
CA PHE A 384 -15.26 0.88 1.08
C PHE A 384 -14.95 2.39 1.01
N VAL A 385 -14.00 2.86 1.82
CA VAL A 385 -13.61 4.29 1.82
C VAL A 385 -12.89 4.64 0.51
N GLY A 386 -12.07 3.75 -0.02
CA GLY A 386 -11.42 3.91 -1.31
C GLY A 386 -12.42 3.96 -2.45
N PHE A 387 -13.47 3.13 -2.42
CA PHE A 387 -14.58 3.20 -3.37
C PHE A 387 -15.21 4.58 -3.39
N ALA A 388 -15.59 5.09 -2.21
CA ALA A 388 -16.18 6.42 -2.07
C ALA A 388 -15.26 7.54 -2.56
N LEU A 389 -13.98 7.47 -2.22
CA LEU A 389 -12.98 8.46 -2.64
C LEU A 389 -12.79 8.48 -4.16
N GLY A 390 -12.72 7.30 -4.77
CA GLY A 390 -12.53 7.14 -6.20
C GLY A 390 -13.74 7.60 -7.01
N GLU A 391 -14.96 7.32 -6.53
CA GLU A 391 -16.18 7.86 -7.10
C GLU A 391 -16.19 9.39 -7.03
N ALA A 392 -15.98 9.97 -5.84
CA ALA A 392 -15.97 11.42 -5.64
C ALA A 392 -14.98 12.13 -6.58
N LEU A 393 -13.82 11.52 -6.82
CA LEU A 393 -12.83 12.05 -7.75
C LEU A 393 -13.29 11.99 -9.22
N GLY A 394 -13.97 10.93 -9.64
CA GLY A 394 -14.40 10.74 -11.03
C GLY A 394 -15.71 11.42 -11.39
N GLN A 395 -16.56 11.79 -10.42
CA GLN A 395 -17.89 12.39 -10.66
C GLN A 395 -17.87 13.59 -11.61
N ALA A 396 -16.89 14.49 -11.46
CA ALA A 396 -16.81 15.70 -12.27
C ALA A 396 -16.49 15.47 -13.77
N VAL A 397 -16.09 14.24 -14.11
CA VAL A 397 -15.62 13.84 -15.45
C VAL A 397 -16.32 12.59 -16.00
N ASP A 398 -17.27 12.01 -15.26
CA ASP A 398 -17.87 10.68 -15.53
C ASP A 398 -18.45 10.51 -16.94
N ALA A 399 -19.07 11.57 -17.48
CA ALA A 399 -19.71 11.55 -18.80
C ALA A 399 -18.84 12.16 -19.92
N LEU A 400 -17.60 12.58 -19.62
CA LEU A 400 -16.74 13.28 -20.57
C LEU A 400 -15.84 12.31 -21.34
N SER A 401 -15.47 12.70 -22.56
CA SER A 401 -14.32 12.13 -23.27
C SER A 401 -13.01 12.69 -22.72
N LEU A 402 -11.90 11.97 -22.92
CA LEU A 402 -10.58 12.42 -22.49
C LEU A 402 -10.21 13.81 -23.05
N ASP A 403 -10.59 14.11 -24.28
CA ASP A 403 -10.33 15.42 -24.90
C ASP A 403 -11.14 16.53 -24.23
N GLU A 404 -12.40 16.28 -23.85
CA GLU A 404 -13.22 17.22 -23.08
C GLU A 404 -12.68 17.42 -21.66
N ILE A 405 -12.21 16.35 -21.01
CA ILE A 405 -11.52 16.43 -19.72
C ILE A 405 -10.30 17.34 -19.84
N ARG A 406 -9.47 17.13 -20.86
CA ARG A 406 -8.27 17.95 -21.10
C ARG A 406 -8.59 19.38 -21.46
N ALA A 407 -9.65 19.62 -22.23
CA ALA A 407 -10.10 20.96 -22.55
C ALA A 407 -10.56 21.73 -21.30
N ARG A 408 -11.22 21.05 -20.36
CA ARG A 408 -11.76 21.66 -19.14
C ARG A 408 -10.73 21.83 -18.02
N PHE A 409 -9.86 20.84 -17.81
CA PHE A 409 -8.94 20.79 -16.66
C PHE A 409 -7.45 20.94 -17.04
N GLY A 410 -7.15 21.07 -18.34
CA GLY A 410 -5.80 21.19 -18.88
C GLY A 410 -5.22 19.83 -19.33
N PRO A 411 -4.02 19.83 -19.93
CA PRO A 411 -3.46 18.64 -20.62
C PRO A 411 -3.24 17.42 -19.72
N ARG A 412 -3.18 17.61 -18.40
CA ARG A 412 -3.05 16.55 -17.40
C ARG A 412 -4.39 16.08 -16.82
N GLY A 413 -5.51 16.61 -17.32
CA GLY A 413 -6.85 16.33 -16.84
C GLY A 413 -7.08 16.76 -15.39
N ILE A 414 -8.01 16.10 -14.69
CA ILE A 414 -8.27 16.36 -13.27
C ILE A 414 -7.04 15.97 -12.44
N ARG A 415 -6.78 16.73 -11.37
CA ARG A 415 -5.58 16.58 -10.51
C ARG A 415 -5.88 16.56 -9.02
N ASP A 416 -7.12 16.85 -8.66
CA ASP A 416 -7.60 16.97 -7.28
C ASP A 416 -9.12 16.76 -7.26
N LEU A 417 -9.71 16.52 -6.09
CA LEU A 417 -11.16 16.48 -5.91
C LEU A 417 -11.78 17.81 -6.35
N VAL A 418 -12.78 17.75 -7.22
CA VAL A 418 -13.64 18.91 -7.55
C VAL A 418 -14.72 19.06 -6.47
N SER A 419 -15.40 17.97 -6.15
CA SER A 419 -16.31 17.84 -5.01
C SER A 419 -15.88 16.63 -4.18
N GLY A 420 -16.07 16.70 -2.87
CA GLY A 420 -15.87 15.57 -1.97
C GLY A 420 -17.16 14.80 -1.67
N GLU A 421 -18.25 15.14 -2.35
CA GLU A 421 -19.57 14.57 -2.10
C GLU A 421 -19.65 13.09 -2.45
N LEU A 422 -20.39 12.33 -1.65
CA LEU A 422 -20.68 10.94 -1.98
C LEU A 422 -21.59 10.87 -3.20
N GLY A 423 -21.25 9.98 -4.14
CA GLY A 423 -22.04 9.77 -5.34
C GLY A 423 -23.06 8.63 -5.19
N PRO A 424 -23.87 8.41 -6.24
CA PRO A 424 -24.94 7.43 -6.23
C PRO A 424 -24.43 5.98 -6.20
N LEU A 425 -23.20 5.70 -6.65
CA LEU A 425 -22.60 4.37 -6.55
C LEU A 425 -22.28 4.02 -5.09
N THR A 426 -21.68 4.95 -4.34
CA THR A 426 -21.36 4.72 -2.93
C THR A 426 -22.64 4.54 -2.13
N GLN A 427 -23.64 5.39 -2.31
CA GLN A 427 -24.91 5.23 -1.61
C GLN A 427 -25.52 3.83 -1.86
N ARG A 428 -25.56 3.38 -3.12
CA ARG A 428 -26.06 2.03 -3.47
C ARG A 428 -25.21 0.93 -2.87
N LEU A 429 -23.88 1.03 -2.90
CA LEU A 429 -22.98 0.07 -2.26
C LEU A 429 -23.27 -0.05 -0.75
N LEU A 430 -23.48 1.08 -0.06
CA LEU A 430 -23.80 1.10 1.36
C LEU A 430 -25.14 0.39 1.64
N PHE A 431 -26.20 0.76 0.94
CA PHE A 431 -27.52 0.16 1.13
C PHE A 431 -27.58 -1.31 0.72
N LEU A 432 -26.85 -1.69 -0.33
CA LEU A 432 -26.71 -3.09 -0.74
C LEU A 432 -25.99 -3.91 0.34
N THR A 433 -24.93 -3.34 0.94
CA THR A 433 -24.21 -3.96 2.06
C THR A 433 -25.10 -4.10 3.30
N ASP A 434 -25.89 -3.08 3.64
CA ASP A 434 -26.91 -3.15 4.71
C ASP A 434 -27.91 -4.30 4.47
N GLY A 435 -28.42 -4.42 3.24
CA GLY A 435 -29.29 -5.55 2.86
C GLY A 435 -28.63 -6.91 3.05
N VAL A 436 -27.38 -7.05 2.62
CA VAL A 436 -26.61 -8.30 2.77
C VAL A 436 -26.29 -8.62 4.24
N ILE A 437 -26.03 -7.62 5.09
CA ILE A 437 -25.88 -7.79 6.56
C ILE A 437 -27.15 -8.32 7.22
N ARG A 438 -28.33 -7.87 6.77
CA ARG A 438 -29.63 -8.28 7.32
C ARG A 438 -30.03 -9.70 6.94
N SER A 439 -29.43 -10.24 5.88
CA SER A 439 -29.74 -11.56 5.37
C SER A 439 -29.48 -12.66 6.40
N ARG A 440 -30.45 -13.58 6.52
CA ARG A 440 -30.32 -14.79 7.35
C ARG A 440 -29.55 -15.93 6.67
N HIS A 441 -28.86 -15.71 5.55
CA HIS A 441 -28.14 -16.76 4.80
C HIS A 441 -27.14 -17.57 5.65
N ARG A 442 -26.67 -17.04 6.79
CA ARG A 442 -25.88 -17.83 7.75
C ARG A 442 -26.67 -18.94 8.45
N GLY A 443 -27.94 -18.66 8.77
CA GLY A 443 -28.87 -19.62 9.36
C GLY A 443 -29.47 -20.57 8.33
N ASP A 444 -29.52 -20.15 7.06
CA ASP A 444 -29.95 -20.99 5.94
C ASP A 444 -29.07 -20.77 4.69
N PRO A 445 -27.89 -21.42 4.61
CA PRO A 445 -26.93 -21.19 3.52
C PRO A 445 -27.35 -21.72 2.15
N ALA A 446 -28.43 -22.51 2.07
CA ALA A 446 -28.95 -23.08 0.84
C ALA A 446 -30.04 -22.20 0.19
N ASP A 447 -30.66 -21.31 0.96
CA ASP A 447 -31.73 -20.44 0.51
C ASP A 447 -31.15 -19.17 -0.15
N HIS A 448 -30.98 -19.23 -1.47
CA HIS A 448 -30.52 -18.08 -2.25
C HIS A 448 -31.56 -16.96 -2.34
N GLU A 449 -32.85 -17.29 -2.22
CA GLU A 449 -33.95 -16.32 -2.30
C GLU A 449 -33.90 -15.38 -1.08
N VAL A 450 -33.54 -15.89 0.08
CA VAL A 450 -33.29 -15.09 1.29
C VAL A 450 -32.23 -14.02 1.09
N LEU A 451 -31.12 -14.36 0.42
CA LEU A 451 -30.07 -13.38 0.14
C LEU A 451 -30.56 -12.34 -0.87
N ALA A 452 -31.19 -12.80 -1.95
CA ALA A 452 -31.73 -11.95 -3.00
C ALA A 452 -32.74 -10.94 -2.44
N ASP A 453 -33.69 -11.40 -1.63
CA ASP A 453 -34.73 -10.56 -1.02
C ASP A 453 -34.14 -9.51 -0.08
N SER A 454 -33.19 -9.90 0.77
CA SER A 454 -32.55 -8.98 1.72
C SER A 454 -31.72 -7.92 1.00
N ALA A 455 -30.98 -8.31 -0.04
CA ALA A 455 -30.20 -7.40 -0.87
C ALA A 455 -31.10 -6.44 -1.67
N ALA A 456 -32.21 -6.94 -2.25
CA ALA A 456 -33.22 -6.13 -2.91
C ALA A 456 -33.84 -5.12 -1.93
N GLY A 457 -34.15 -5.54 -0.70
CA GLY A 457 -34.63 -4.66 0.36
C GLY A 457 -33.68 -3.50 0.68
N GLY A 458 -32.36 -3.74 0.60
CA GLY A 458 -31.35 -2.69 0.69
C GLY A 458 -31.47 -1.65 -0.43
N LEU A 459 -31.52 -2.10 -1.69
CA LEU A 459 -31.71 -1.21 -2.84
C LEU A 459 -33.04 -0.46 -2.81
N LEU A 460 -34.12 -1.08 -2.30
CA LEU A 460 -35.40 -0.41 -2.11
C LEU A 460 -35.35 0.66 -1.01
N ARG A 461 -34.61 0.43 0.08
CA ARG A 461 -34.37 1.48 1.09
C ARG A 461 -33.57 2.64 0.50
N TRP A 462 -32.59 2.38 -0.36
CA TRP A 462 -31.92 3.46 -1.11
C TRP A 462 -32.88 4.19 -2.04
N LEU A 463 -33.68 3.47 -2.83
CA LEU A 463 -34.67 4.04 -3.74
C LEU A 463 -35.65 4.96 -2.98
N HIS A 464 -36.05 4.57 -1.77
CA HIS A 464 -36.84 5.43 -0.89
C HIS A 464 -36.13 6.74 -0.53
N THR A 465 -34.82 6.72 -0.23
CA THR A 465 -34.09 7.96 0.05
C THR A 465 -33.97 8.87 -1.19
N GLN A 466 -34.17 8.32 -2.40
CA GLN A 466 -34.27 9.09 -3.64
C GLN A 466 -35.68 9.64 -3.91
N GLY A 467 -36.63 9.46 -2.98
CA GLY A 467 -37.99 10.02 -3.03
C GLY A 467 -39.06 9.12 -3.66
N ASP A 468 -38.71 7.90 -4.04
CA ASP A 468 -39.65 6.91 -4.59
C ASP A 468 -40.44 6.18 -3.49
N THR A 469 -41.65 5.71 -3.83
CA THR A 469 -42.43 4.82 -2.95
C THR A 469 -41.98 3.37 -3.17
N VAL A 470 -41.78 2.61 -2.08
CA VAL A 470 -41.32 1.22 -2.15
C VAL A 470 -42.27 0.26 -1.43
N PRO A 471 -42.43 -1.00 -1.90
CA PRO A 471 -43.37 -1.98 -1.34
C PRO A 471 -42.78 -2.70 -0.11
N ARG A 472 -42.05 -1.99 0.75
CA ARG A 472 -41.40 -2.56 1.94
C ARG A 472 -41.37 -1.54 3.07
N GLU A 473 -41.34 -2.02 4.30
CA GLU A 473 -41.08 -1.18 5.46
C GLU A 473 -39.69 -0.52 5.35
N VAL A 474 -39.64 0.77 5.64
CA VAL A 474 -38.42 1.59 5.60
C VAL A 474 -37.89 1.69 7.02
N ASP A 475 -36.86 0.91 7.33
CA ASP A 475 -36.32 0.76 8.69
C ASP A 475 -34.77 0.68 8.73
N GLY A 476 -34.24 0.63 9.95
CA GLY A 476 -32.80 0.63 10.26
C GLY A 476 -32.19 2.03 10.31
N TRP A 477 -30.87 2.06 10.49
CA TRP A 477 -30.14 3.29 10.84
C TRP A 477 -29.76 4.16 9.62
N LEU A 478 -29.43 3.54 8.46
CA LEU A 478 -29.01 4.30 7.27
C LEU A 478 -30.10 5.25 6.77
N VAL A 479 -31.36 4.81 6.74
CA VAL A 479 -32.52 5.64 6.33
C VAL A 479 -32.82 6.78 7.31
N ARG A 480 -32.17 6.83 8.47
CA ARG A 480 -32.29 7.93 9.44
C ARG A 480 -31.22 9.01 9.25
N VAL A 481 -30.23 8.76 8.40
CA VAL A 481 -29.18 9.74 8.09
C VAL A 481 -29.66 10.66 6.98
N ALA A 482 -29.96 11.92 7.33
CA ALA A 482 -30.54 12.90 6.42
C ALA A 482 -29.68 13.15 5.16
N ASP A 483 -28.36 13.13 5.29
CA ASP A 483 -27.43 13.38 4.18
C ASP A 483 -27.52 12.31 3.05
N LEU A 484 -28.11 11.14 3.32
CA LEU A 484 -28.35 10.09 2.32
C LEU A 484 -29.61 10.32 1.46
N TYR A 485 -30.40 11.36 1.75
CA TYR A 485 -31.52 11.82 0.92
C TYR A 485 -31.13 12.86 -0.13
N ALA A 486 -29.87 13.30 -0.14
CA ALA A 486 -29.38 14.18 -1.19
C ALA A 486 -29.47 13.45 -2.55
N ASP A 487 -30.09 14.11 -3.54
CA ASP A 487 -30.15 13.61 -4.92
C ASP A 487 -28.75 13.67 -5.53
N ARG A 488 -28.15 12.49 -5.73
CA ARG A 488 -26.80 12.33 -6.28
C ARG A 488 -26.81 12.01 -7.78
N LEU A 489 -27.90 12.34 -8.47
CA LEU A 489 -28.03 12.19 -9.93
C LEU A 489 -27.64 10.77 -10.42
N PRO A 490 -28.29 9.70 -9.92
CA PRO A 490 -28.01 8.35 -10.38
C PRO A 490 -28.27 8.20 -11.88
N ASP A 491 -27.57 7.26 -12.51
CA ASP A 491 -27.82 6.89 -13.90
C ASP A 491 -29.29 6.46 -14.09
N ALA A 492 -29.93 6.98 -15.14
CA ALA A 492 -31.36 6.82 -15.34
C ALA A 492 -31.77 5.37 -15.63
N ASP A 493 -30.94 4.63 -16.38
CA ASP A 493 -31.22 3.23 -16.73
C ASP A 493 -31.01 2.33 -15.50
N GLU A 494 -29.98 2.60 -14.71
CA GLU A 494 -29.73 1.90 -13.44
C GLU A 494 -30.84 2.16 -12.41
N LEU A 495 -31.33 3.41 -12.33
CA LEU A 495 -32.46 3.77 -11.47
C LEU A 495 -33.75 3.07 -11.93
N ALA A 496 -33.98 3.01 -13.24
CA ALA A 496 -35.13 2.30 -13.81
C ALA A 496 -35.12 0.80 -13.45
N ALA A 497 -33.96 0.15 -13.51
CA ALA A 497 -33.81 -1.25 -13.12
C ALA A 497 -34.15 -1.50 -11.64
N ILE A 498 -33.84 -0.56 -10.74
CA ILE A 498 -34.21 -0.66 -9.31
C ILE A 498 -35.71 -0.36 -9.10
N ARG A 499 -36.31 0.54 -9.90
CA ARG A 499 -37.77 0.75 -9.89
C ARG A 499 -38.54 -0.50 -10.35
N ASP A 500 -37.98 -1.29 -11.27
CA ASP A 500 -38.56 -2.59 -11.64
C ASP A 500 -38.61 -3.57 -10.47
N LEU A 501 -37.56 -3.59 -9.62
CA LEU A 501 -37.56 -4.36 -8.38
C LEU A 501 -38.69 -3.94 -7.44
N ALA A 502 -38.97 -2.64 -7.34
CA ALA A 502 -40.09 -2.12 -6.53
C ALA A 502 -41.47 -2.56 -7.07
N LEU A 503 -41.54 -3.02 -8.32
CA LEU A 503 -42.73 -3.61 -8.93
C LEU A 503 -42.77 -5.14 -8.84
N GLY A 504 -41.81 -5.76 -8.13
CA GLY A 504 -41.69 -7.21 -7.99
C GLY A 504 -41.18 -7.89 -9.27
N ARG A 505 -40.50 -7.16 -10.15
CA ARG A 505 -39.88 -7.67 -11.38
C ARG A 505 -38.37 -7.63 -11.25
N ALA A 506 -37.67 -8.59 -11.85
CA ALA A 506 -36.22 -8.46 -12.00
C ALA A 506 -35.92 -7.23 -12.88
N GLY A 507 -34.88 -6.47 -12.53
CA GLY A 507 -34.42 -5.35 -13.34
C GLY A 507 -33.92 -5.81 -14.70
N THR A 508 -34.07 -4.95 -15.71
CA THR A 508 -33.66 -5.21 -17.10
C THR A 508 -32.37 -4.49 -17.51
N GLY A 509 -31.61 -4.00 -16.52
CA GLY A 509 -30.39 -3.24 -16.74
C GLY A 509 -29.25 -4.06 -17.34
N SER A 510 -28.25 -3.34 -17.82
CA SER A 510 -26.97 -3.86 -18.32
C SER A 510 -25.84 -2.92 -17.93
N GLY A 511 -24.60 -3.42 -17.98
CA GLY A 511 -23.40 -2.63 -17.74
C GLY A 511 -22.86 -2.70 -16.31
N PRO A 512 -21.91 -1.82 -15.98
CA PRO A 512 -20.99 -2.00 -14.85
C PRO A 512 -21.66 -2.01 -13.47
N ALA A 513 -22.90 -1.55 -13.34
CA ALA A 513 -23.67 -1.59 -12.10
C ALA A 513 -23.69 -2.98 -11.42
N ALA A 514 -23.64 -4.07 -12.20
CA ALA A 514 -23.52 -5.43 -11.67
C ALA A 514 -22.33 -5.62 -10.73
N LEU A 515 -21.23 -4.88 -10.95
CA LEU A 515 -20.00 -4.96 -10.15
C LEU A 515 -20.17 -4.46 -8.71
N LEU A 516 -21.23 -3.67 -8.41
CA LEU A 516 -21.55 -3.25 -7.04
C LEU A 516 -21.82 -4.43 -6.10
N ALA A 517 -22.26 -5.57 -6.66
CA ALA A 517 -22.49 -6.80 -5.91
C ALA A 517 -21.20 -7.39 -5.30
N ALA A 518 -20.04 -7.08 -5.87
CA ALA A 518 -18.82 -7.86 -5.62
C ALA A 518 -18.26 -7.71 -4.20
N LEU A 519 -18.20 -6.49 -3.67
CA LEU A 519 -17.73 -6.25 -2.30
C LEU A 519 -18.66 -6.88 -1.24
N PRO A 520 -19.98 -6.62 -1.24
CA PRO A 520 -20.90 -7.26 -0.29
C PRO A 520 -20.88 -8.79 -0.40
N ALA A 521 -20.86 -9.33 -1.62
CA ALA A 521 -20.81 -10.77 -1.85
C ALA A 521 -19.53 -11.41 -1.31
N ALA A 522 -18.37 -10.80 -1.54
CA ALA A 522 -17.09 -11.30 -1.03
C ALA A 522 -17.10 -11.42 0.50
N LEU A 523 -17.72 -10.46 1.20
CA LEU A 523 -17.81 -10.44 2.66
C LEU A 523 -18.67 -11.56 3.24
N THR A 524 -19.64 -12.11 2.50
CA THR A 524 -20.46 -13.24 2.99
C THR A 524 -19.61 -14.45 3.42
N GLU A 525 -18.46 -14.67 2.77
CA GLU A 525 -17.56 -15.77 3.04
C GLU A 525 -16.37 -15.37 3.95
N GLY A 526 -16.69 -15.01 5.19
CA GLY A 526 -15.74 -14.67 6.23
C GLY A 526 -14.95 -15.80 6.88
N GLY A 527 -15.40 -17.04 6.76
CA GLY A 527 -14.75 -18.23 7.29
C GLY A 527 -15.52 -19.49 6.91
N PRO A 528 -15.00 -20.69 7.19
CA PRO A 528 -15.69 -21.91 6.81
C PRO A 528 -17.12 -21.95 7.38
N GLY A 529 -18.11 -22.14 6.50
CA GLY A 529 -19.53 -22.21 6.84
C GLY A 529 -20.25 -20.88 7.06
N THR A 530 -19.66 -19.72 6.72
CA THR A 530 -20.34 -18.42 6.89
C THR A 530 -21.03 -17.87 5.63
N GLY A 531 -20.65 -18.34 4.45
CA GLY A 531 -21.21 -17.92 3.16
C GLY A 531 -22.29 -18.87 2.65
N LEU A 532 -22.85 -18.58 1.47
CA LEU A 532 -23.73 -19.51 0.76
C LEU A 532 -23.04 -20.87 0.54
N ALA A 533 -23.83 -21.93 0.41
CA ALA A 533 -23.32 -23.28 0.15
C ALA A 533 -22.43 -23.37 -1.11
N GLN A 534 -22.70 -22.52 -2.11
CA GLN A 534 -21.96 -22.45 -3.38
C GLN A 534 -20.86 -21.37 -3.40
N GLY A 535 -20.67 -20.65 -2.29
CA GLY A 535 -19.60 -19.65 -2.12
C GLY A 535 -19.97 -18.22 -2.53
N ALA A 536 -19.04 -17.30 -2.28
CA ALA A 536 -19.26 -15.86 -2.49
C ALA A 536 -19.53 -15.47 -3.95
N ARG A 537 -18.99 -16.19 -4.94
CA ARG A 537 -19.22 -15.85 -6.36
C ARG A 537 -20.67 -16.06 -6.75
N THR A 538 -21.29 -17.15 -6.32
CA THR A 538 -22.75 -17.34 -6.50
C THR A 538 -23.54 -16.23 -5.82
N ALA A 539 -23.14 -15.80 -4.63
CA ALA A 539 -23.77 -14.66 -3.96
C ALA A 539 -23.69 -13.39 -4.83
N ALA A 540 -22.56 -13.14 -5.48
CA ALA A 540 -22.38 -12.00 -6.39
C ALA A 540 -23.31 -12.08 -7.59
N ARG A 541 -23.44 -13.26 -8.22
CA ARG A 541 -24.37 -13.48 -9.33
C ARG A 541 -25.82 -13.24 -8.91
N VAL A 542 -26.23 -13.76 -7.76
CA VAL A 542 -27.59 -13.58 -7.22
C VAL A 542 -27.88 -12.10 -6.98
N ILE A 543 -26.95 -11.37 -6.36
CA ILE A 543 -27.12 -9.96 -6.04
C ILE A 543 -27.08 -9.09 -7.31
N ALA A 544 -26.15 -9.32 -8.23
CA ALA A 544 -26.06 -8.60 -9.50
C ALA A 544 -27.30 -8.84 -10.39
N GLY A 545 -27.83 -10.07 -10.36
CA GLY A 545 -29.04 -10.48 -11.10
C GLY A 545 -30.33 -9.78 -10.66
N LEU A 546 -30.31 -9.03 -9.56
CA LEU A 546 -31.45 -8.20 -9.14
C LEU A 546 -31.71 -7.08 -10.16
N THR A 547 -30.65 -6.44 -10.66
CA THR A 547 -30.76 -5.28 -11.55
C THR A 547 -30.27 -5.54 -12.97
N ASN A 548 -29.38 -6.52 -13.16
CA ASN A 548 -28.73 -6.79 -14.44
C ASN A 548 -29.11 -8.16 -15.01
N GLN A 549 -29.29 -8.23 -16.33
CA GLN A 549 -29.62 -9.47 -17.05
C GLN A 549 -28.46 -10.11 -17.84
N PRO A 550 -27.55 -9.34 -18.49
CA PRO A 550 -26.51 -9.95 -19.33
C PRO A 550 -25.58 -10.86 -18.52
N ASP A 551 -25.35 -12.08 -19.01
CA ASP A 551 -24.49 -13.06 -18.33
C ASP A 551 -23.05 -12.58 -18.18
N GLU A 552 -22.55 -11.78 -19.13
CA GLU A 552 -21.22 -11.17 -19.08
C GLU A 552 -21.05 -10.21 -17.89
N ASP A 553 -22.11 -9.46 -17.53
CA ASP A 553 -22.11 -8.55 -16.38
C ASP A 553 -22.07 -9.34 -15.07
N LEU A 554 -22.88 -10.40 -15.00
CA LEU A 554 -22.94 -11.29 -13.84
C LEU A 554 -21.61 -12.05 -13.65
N ALA A 555 -21.02 -12.55 -14.73
CA ALA A 555 -19.73 -13.20 -14.73
C ALA A 555 -18.61 -12.25 -14.29
N ALA A 556 -18.65 -10.98 -14.73
CA ALA A 556 -17.70 -9.96 -14.28
C ALA A 556 -17.82 -9.66 -12.78
N ALA A 557 -19.04 -9.66 -12.23
CA ALA A 557 -19.26 -9.53 -10.78
C ALA A 557 -18.71 -10.74 -10.00
N GLU A 558 -18.87 -11.96 -10.52
CA GLU A 558 -18.26 -13.17 -9.95
C GLU A 558 -16.73 -13.10 -9.94
N TYR A 559 -16.15 -12.63 -11.04
CA TYR A 559 -14.70 -12.44 -11.17
C TYR A 559 -14.20 -11.43 -10.13
N LEU A 560 -14.79 -10.24 -10.09
CA LEU A 560 -14.38 -9.18 -9.18
C LEU A 560 -14.55 -9.61 -7.72
N THR A 561 -15.59 -10.38 -7.40
CA THR A 561 -15.77 -11.00 -6.08
C THR A 561 -14.60 -11.92 -5.75
N GLY A 562 -14.20 -12.80 -6.66
CA GLY A 562 -13.03 -13.66 -6.48
C GLY A 562 -11.75 -12.86 -6.22
N VAL A 563 -11.57 -11.73 -6.90
CA VAL A 563 -10.43 -10.83 -6.67
C VAL A 563 -10.51 -10.23 -5.27
N PHE A 564 -11.67 -9.74 -4.85
CA PHE A 564 -11.87 -9.24 -3.48
C PHE A 564 -11.61 -10.31 -2.41
N GLN A 565 -12.00 -11.58 -2.64
CA GLN A 565 -11.66 -12.66 -1.71
C GLN A 565 -10.14 -12.82 -1.52
N LEU A 566 -9.34 -12.64 -2.58
CA LEU A 566 -7.89 -12.69 -2.49
C LEU A 566 -7.31 -11.44 -1.82
N VAL A 567 -7.69 -10.25 -2.28
CA VAL A 567 -7.04 -9.01 -1.82
C VAL A 567 -7.45 -8.62 -0.40
N LEU A 568 -8.64 -9.00 0.06
CA LEU A 568 -9.09 -8.75 1.43
C LEU A 568 -8.48 -9.76 2.43
N ALA A 569 -8.02 -10.94 1.99
CA ALA A 569 -7.57 -12.05 2.85
C ALA A 569 -6.40 -11.68 3.76
N ASN A 570 -6.59 -11.79 5.07
CA ASN A 570 -5.59 -11.52 6.11
C ASN A 570 -4.39 -12.46 5.94
N GLY A 571 -3.28 -11.90 5.47
CA GLY A 571 -2.09 -12.64 5.08
C GLY A 571 -0.87 -11.74 5.19
N VAL A 572 0.28 -12.35 5.47
CA VAL A 572 1.56 -11.67 5.75
C VAL A 572 1.96 -10.75 4.60
N ASN A 573 1.68 -11.18 3.36
CA ASN A 573 1.98 -10.40 2.15
C ASN A 573 0.69 -10.01 1.42
N PRO A 574 0.45 -8.72 1.13
CA PRO A 574 -0.64 -8.33 0.26
C PRO A 574 -0.35 -8.76 -1.18
N THR A 575 -1.13 -9.70 -1.71
CA THR A 575 -1.06 -10.11 -3.12
C THR A 575 -1.14 -8.88 -4.02
N PRO A 576 -0.15 -8.65 -4.90
CA PRO A 576 -0.24 -7.60 -5.91
C PRO A 576 -1.50 -7.77 -6.77
N LEU A 577 -2.14 -6.66 -7.17
CA LEU A 577 -3.43 -6.72 -7.86
C LEU A 577 -3.35 -7.45 -9.20
N TRP A 578 -2.24 -7.29 -9.91
CA TRP A 578 -1.99 -8.01 -11.15
C TRP A 578 -1.88 -9.52 -10.95
N ALA A 579 -1.39 -10.00 -9.80
CA ALA A 579 -1.32 -11.42 -9.50
C ALA A 579 -2.72 -11.95 -9.15
N ALA A 580 -3.43 -11.24 -8.25
CA ALA A 580 -4.80 -11.58 -7.90
C ALA A 580 -5.73 -11.60 -9.13
N GLY A 581 -5.55 -10.65 -10.06
CA GLY A 581 -6.33 -10.58 -11.29
C GLY A 581 -6.08 -11.75 -12.26
N ARG A 582 -4.89 -12.36 -12.23
CA ARG A 582 -4.55 -13.55 -13.03
C ARG A 582 -4.96 -14.87 -12.35
N ASP A 583 -4.94 -14.90 -11.03
CA ASP A 583 -5.28 -16.09 -10.24
C ASP A 583 -6.78 -16.41 -10.31
N VAL A 584 -7.62 -15.39 -10.51
CA VAL A 584 -9.07 -15.56 -10.64
C VAL A 584 -9.44 -15.81 -12.09
N ARG A 585 -10.21 -16.88 -12.33
CA ARG A 585 -10.77 -17.22 -13.64
C ARG A 585 -12.28 -17.38 -13.54
N VAL A 586 -12.97 -16.75 -14.49
CA VAL A 586 -14.41 -16.91 -14.75
C VAL A 586 -14.57 -16.94 -16.27
N ALA A 587 -15.37 -17.87 -16.78
CA ALA A 587 -15.58 -18.00 -18.22
C ALA A 587 -16.18 -16.70 -18.81
N GLY A 588 -15.67 -16.28 -19.97
CA GLY A 588 -16.14 -15.06 -20.64
C GLY A 588 -15.56 -13.74 -20.08
N VAL A 589 -14.77 -13.78 -19.01
CA VAL A 589 -14.15 -12.58 -18.42
C VAL A 589 -12.66 -12.53 -18.74
N ASP A 590 -12.23 -11.47 -19.43
CA ASP A 590 -10.81 -11.21 -19.73
C ASP A 590 -10.37 -9.86 -19.14
N VAL A 591 -9.57 -9.93 -18.09
CA VAL A 591 -8.86 -8.79 -17.48
C VAL A 591 -7.35 -8.87 -17.72
N GLU A 592 -6.84 -10.00 -18.20
CA GLU A 592 -5.40 -10.20 -18.40
C GLU A 592 -4.82 -9.23 -19.43
N SER A 593 -5.63 -8.87 -20.43
CA SER A 593 -5.29 -7.85 -21.43
C SER A 593 -5.04 -6.45 -20.83
N ALA A 594 -5.43 -6.20 -19.58
CA ALA A 594 -5.16 -4.97 -18.85
C ALA A 594 -4.04 -5.07 -17.80
N LEU A 595 -3.40 -6.24 -17.67
CA LEU A 595 -2.43 -6.53 -16.61
C LEU A 595 -1.00 -6.65 -17.15
N PRO A 596 -0.02 -5.91 -16.60
CA PRO A 596 1.38 -5.97 -17.03
C PRO A 596 2.01 -7.34 -16.75
N ASP A 597 2.80 -7.86 -17.68
CA ASP A 597 3.56 -9.11 -17.52
C ASP A 597 4.95 -8.82 -16.93
N TYR A 598 5.08 -9.01 -15.62
CA TYR A 598 6.33 -8.79 -14.88
C TYR A 598 7.37 -9.90 -15.05
N ALA A 599 7.03 -11.03 -15.70
CA ALA A 599 8.00 -12.07 -16.00
C ALA A 599 8.88 -11.72 -17.21
N LYS A 600 8.41 -10.81 -18.07
CA LYS A 600 9.11 -10.34 -19.25
C LYS A 600 10.30 -9.44 -18.88
N PHE A 601 11.45 -9.66 -19.54
CA PHE A 601 12.58 -8.73 -19.48
C PHE A 601 12.41 -7.56 -20.46
N GLY A 602 13.02 -6.42 -20.13
CA GLY A 602 12.87 -5.17 -20.86
C GLY A 602 11.81 -4.25 -20.25
N LEU A 603 11.74 -3.01 -20.75
CA LEU A 603 10.81 -2.01 -20.26
C LEU A 603 9.36 -2.53 -20.34
N LEU A 604 8.59 -2.30 -19.28
CA LEU A 604 7.18 -2.65 -19.22
C LEU A 604 6.32 -1.66 -20.01
N ASP A 605 5.31 -2.20 -20.67
CA ASP A 605 4.20 -1.42 -21.22
C ASP A 605 3.22 -1.13 -20.08
N ALA A 606 3.27 0.09 -19.51
CA ALA A 606 2.26 0.51 -18.54
C ALA A 606 0.96 0.82 -19.30
N TYR A 607 -0.02 -0.08 -19.26
CA TYR A 607 -1.29 0.08 -19.97
C TYR A 607 -2.02 1.36 -19.56
N ASN A 608 -2.54 2.11 -20.54
CA ASN A 608 -3.32 3.31 -20.29
C ASN A 608 -4.82 2.93 -20.22
N PRO A 609 -5.57 3.36 -19.19
CA PRO A 609 -7.02 3.13 -19.13
C PRO A 609 -7.77 3.54 -20.40
N GLU A 610 -7.39 4.64 -21.06
CA GLU A 610 -8.03 5.06 -22.32
C GLU A 610 -7.97 3.98 -23.42
N GLU A 611 -6.89 3.18 -23.45
CA GLU A 611 -6.68 2.15 -24.47
C GLU A 611 -7.53 0.90 -24.24
N MET A 612 -8.18 0.79 -23.08
CA MET A 612 -8.97 -0.39 -22.71
C MET A 612 -10.38 -0.37 -23.32
N GLY A 613 -10.82 0.77 -23.85
CA GLY A 613 -12.12 0.96 -24.50
C GLY A 613 -12.82 2.24 -24.07
N ALA A 614 -14.10 2.37 -24.45
CA ALA A 614 -14.88 3.61 -24.26
C ALA A 614 -15.43 3.87 -22.85
N GLY A 615 -15.15 2.99 -21.88
CA GLY A 615 -15.62 3.12 -20.50
C GLY A 615 -17.14 3.11 -20.33
N ARG A 616 -17.89 2.31 -21.11
CA ARG A 616 -19.37 2.25 -20.99
C ARG A 616 -19.89 0.88 -20.58
N ASP A 617 -19.30 -0.18 -21.12
CA ASP A 617 -19.62 -1.56 -20.77
C ASP A 617 -18.80 -2.06 -19.57
N THR A 618 -19.28 -3.15 -18.98
CA THR A 618 -18.70 -3.76 -17.76
C THR A 618 -17.25 -4.19 -17.94
N MET A 619 -16.92 -4.81 -19.07
CA MET A 619 -15.58 -5.35 -19.30
C MET A 619 -14.55 -4.23 -19.43
N THR A 620 -14.91 -3.17 -20.16
CA THR A 620 -14.05 -2.00 -20.34
C THR A 620 -13.78 -1.30 -19.00
N VAL A 621 -14.82 -1.04 -18.20
CA VAL A 621 -14.67 -0.40 -16.88
C VAL A 621 -13.77 -1.24 -15.96
N LEU A 622 -13.93 -2.57 -15.99
CA LEU A 622 -13.09 -3.48 -15.22
C LEU A 622 -11.62 -3.37 -15.67
N ARG A 623 -11.33 -3.45 -16.97
CA ARG A 623 -9.97 -3.32 -17.53
C ARG A 623 -9.34 -1.95 -17.24
N GLN A 624 -10.13 -0.88 -17.31
CA GLN A 624 -9.69 0.47 -16.96
C GLN A 624 -9.26 0.56 -15.50
N ALA A 625 -10.04 -0.03 -14.58
CA ALA A 625 -9.69 -0.04 -13.17
C ALA A 625 -8.40 -0.82 -12.90
N PHE A 626 -8.25 -2.01 -13.50
CA PHE A 626 -7.03 -2.82 -13.33
C PHE A 626 -5.79 -2.16 -13.94
N SER A 627 -5.88 -1.62 -15.16
CA SER A 627 -4.77 -0.91 -15.81
C SER A 627 -4.38 0.39 -15.09
N ALA A 628 -5.33 1.05 -14.42
CA ALA A 628 -5.05 2.24 -13.63
C ALA A 628 -4.20 1.94 -12.39
N VAL A 629 -4.47 0.81 -11.71
CA VAL A 629 -3.86 0.47 -10.42
C VAL A 629 -2.64 -0.44 -10.54
N ALA A 630 -2.60 -1.38 -11.49
CA ALA A 630 -1.49 -2.31 -11.64
C ALA A 630 -0.17 -1.58 -11.96
N GLY A 631 0.84 -1.75 -11.10
CA GLY A 631 2.12 -1.02 -11.14
C GLY A 631 2.10 0.38 -10.52
N TYR A 632 0.96 0.80 -9.99
CA TYR A 632 0.73 2.07 -9.30
C TYR A 632 0.14 1.86 -7.89
N GLU A 633 0.15 0.62 -7.38
CA GLU A 633 -0.45 0.24 -6.08
C GLU A 633 0.10 1.06 -4.91
N ASN A 634 1.36 1.47 -5.01
CA ASN A 634 2.05 2.26 -3.98
C ASN A 634 1.96 3.78 -4.23
N ARG A 635 1.28 4.20 -5.30
CA ARG A 635 1.13 5.59 -5.73
C ARG A 635 -0.35 5.91 -5.82
N GLY A 636 -1.06 5.76 -4.71
CA GLY A 636 -2.52 5.80 -4.66
C GLY A 636 -3.15 7.01 -5.35
N GLY A 637 -2.61 8.21 -5.12
CA GLY A 637 -3.07 9.41 -5.82
C GLY A 637 -2.87 9.34 -7.34
N ALA A 638 -1.73 8.83 -7.82
CA ALA A 638 -1.48 8.67 -9.24
C ALA A 638 -2.37 7.58 -9.87
N ALA A 639 -2.59 6.46 -9.17
CA ALA A 639 -3.50 5.40 -9.61
C ALA A 639 -4.93 5.91 -9.75
N LEU A 640 -5.43 6.64 -8.75
CA LEU A 640 -6.77 7.23 -8.78
C LEU A 640 -6.91 8.28 -9.89
N LEU A 641 -5.90 9.14 -10.10
CA LEU A 641 -5.92 10.09 -11.22
C LEU A 641 -5.91 9.38 -12.58
N ARG A 642 -5.19 8.27 -12.73
CA ARG A 642 -5.25 7.43 -13.95
C ARG A 642 -6.64 6.85 -14.15
N ALA A 643 -7.27 6.38 -13.07
CA ALA A 643 -8.59 5.75 -13.08
C ALA A 643 -9.74 6.70 -13.44
N VAL A 644 -9.53 8.02 -13.41
CA VAL A 644 -10.59 9.01 -13.74
C VAL A 644 -10.28 9.85 -14.98
N ASN A 645 -9.03 9.88 -15.44
CA ASN A 645 -8.62 10.64 -16.62
C ASN A 645 -8.64 9.76 -17.88
N HIS A 646 -9.83 9.28 -18.21
CA HIS A 646 -10.15 8.54 -19.43
C HIS A 646 -11.61 8.80 -19.82
N SER A 647 -11.96 8.45 -21.05
CA SER A 647 -13.30 8.57 -21.59
C SER A 647 -14.27 7.59 -20.91
N GLY A 648 -15.45 8.10 -20.52
CA GLY A 648 -16.60 7.31 -20.08
C GLY A 648 -16.49 6.69 -18.68
N ARG A 649 -17.59 6.75 -17.92
CA ARG A 649 -17.81 6.15 -16.58
C ARG A 649 -16.62 6.26 -15.62
N SER A 650 -15.92 7.40 -15.65
CA SER A 650 -14.73 7.68 -14.86
C SER A 650 -14.99 7.58 -13.35
N ALA A 651 -16.20 7.90 -12.87
CA ALA A 651 -16.58 7.73 -11.46
C ALA A 651 -16.67 6.24 -11.09
N PHE A 652 -17.18 5.39 -11.98
CA PHE A 652 -17.26 3.96 -11.74
C PHE A 652 -15.87 3.32 -11.75
N THR A 653 -15.04 3.64 -12.76
CA THR A 653 -13.64 3.18 -12.80
C THR A 653 -12.87 3.66 -11.58
N GLY A 654 -13.02 4.94 -11.22
CA GLY A 654 -12.45 5.52 -10.00
C GLY A 654 -12.86 4.76 -8.75
N ALA A 655 -14.15 4.45 -8.60
CA ALA A 655 -14.67 3.70 -7.46
C ALA A 655 -14.08 2.28 -7.35
N LEU A 656 -14.00 1.54 -8.46
CA LEU A 656 -13.38 0.21 -8.46
C LEU A 656 -11.87 0.28 -8.18
N ALA A 657 -11.16 1.19 -8.83
CA ALA A 657 -9.73 1.40 -8.61
C ALA A 657 -9.45 1.79 -7.15
N GLY A 658 -10.27 2.67 -6.59
CA GLY A 658 -10.21 3.07 -5.20
C GLY A 658 -10.51 1.93 -4.24
N ALA A 659 -11.48 1.06 -4.54
CA ALA A 659 -11.76 -0.13 -3.74
C ALA A 659 -10.59 -1.12 -3.74
N LEU A 660 -10.00 -1.40 -4.90
CA LEU A 660 -8.86 -2.30 -5.04
C LEU A 660 -7.61 -1.75 -4.34
N LEU A 661 -7.35 -0.45 -4.50
CA LEU A 661 -6.26 0.25 -3.82
C LEU A 661 -6.48 0.24 -2.30
N GLY A 662 -7.65 0.64 -1.85
CA GLY A 662 -8.02 0.69 -0.44
C GLY A 662 -8.01 -0.69 0.24
N ALA A 663 -8.42 -1.74 -0.47
CA ALA A 663 -8.27 -3.13 -0.01
C ALA A 663 -6.80 -3.47 0.29
N ARG A 664 -5.87 -2.91 -0.47
CA ARG A 664 -4.44 -3.17 -0.30
C ARG A 664 -3.81 -2.32 0.80
N VAL A 665 -4.01 -1.00 0.75
CA VAL A 665 -3.25 -0.04 1.57
C VAL A 665 -3.99 0.40 2.84
N GLY A 666 -5.27 0.04 2.97
CA GLY A 666 -6.14 0.53 4.03
C GLY A 666 -6.41 2.04 3.94
N ILE A 667 -7.26 2.54 4.83
CA ILE A 667 -7.54 3.98 4.92
C ILE A 667 -6.25 4.83 5.06
N PRO A 668 -5.27 4.45 5.92
CA PRO A 668 -4.05 5.26 6.10
C PRO A 668 -3.17 5.41 4.85
N GLY A 669 -3.29 4.50 3.88
CA GLY A 669 -2.52 4.56 2.63
C GLY A 669 -3.21 5.30 1.49
N LEU A 670 -4.47 5.71 1.65
CA LEU A 670 -5.18 6.54 0.68
C LEU A 670 -4.75 8.02 0.80
N PRO A 671 -4.93 8.85 -0.25
CA PRO A 671 -4.53 10.26 -0.23
C PRO A 671 -5.22 11.07 0.89
N ALA A 672 -4.47 11.43 1.94
CA ALA A 672 -5.00 12.10 3.13
C ALA A 672 -5.74 13.41 2.83
N ALA A 673 -5.19 14.27 1.97
CA ALA A 673 -5.80 15.53 1.59
C ALA A 673 -7.18 15.37 0.91
N TRP A 674 -7.43 14.22 0.27
CA TRP A 674 -8.72 13.91 -0.33
C TRP A 674 -9.67 13.28 0.68
N LEU A 675 -9.16 12.39 1.55
CA LEU A 675 -9.94 11.81 2.63
C LEU A 675 -10.50 12.83 3.61
N GLU A 676 -9.77 13.92 3.89
CA GLU A 676 -10.22 15.02 4.76
C GLU A 676 -11.41 15.79 4.16
N ARG A 677 -11.54 15.77 2.82
CA ARG A 677 -12.62 16.44 2.09
C ARG A 677 -13.77 15.51 1.72
N LEU A 678 -13.63 14.20 1.94
CA LEU A 678 -14.63 13.19 1.59
C LEU A 678 -15.82 13.28 2.55
N GLU A 679 -16.97 13.64 2.02
CA GLU A 679 -18.24 13.68 2.73
C GLU A 679 -18.58 12.30 3.30
N LEU A 680 -19.13 12.26 4.52
CA LEU A 680 -19.63 11.04 5.16
C LEU A 680 -18.61 9.88 5.21
N ARG A 681 -17.29 10.17 5.12
CA ARG A 681 -16.22 9.15 5.24
C ARG A 681 -16.43 8.23 6.44
N TYR A 682 -16.74 8.81 7.60
CA TYR A 682 -16.93 8.04 8.83
C TYR A 682 -18.20 7.19 8.81
N LEU A 683 -19.25 7.58 8.07
CA LEU A 683 -20.43 6.73 7.85
C LEU A 683 -20.06 5.48 7.04
N VAL A 684 -19.30 5.68 5.96
CA VAL A 684 -18.78 4.60 5.11
C VAL A 684 -17.89 3.66 5.92
N GLU A 685 -16.97 4.21 6.72
CA GLU A 685 -16.10 3.44 7.62
C GLU A 685 -16.89 2.67 8.68
N ASN A 686 -17.94 3.28 9.26
CA ASN A 686 -18.78 2.65 10.27
C ASN A 686 -19.58 1.47 9.69
N LEU A 687 -20.19 1.61 8.50
CA LEU A 687 -20.87 0.50 7.84
C LEU A 687 -19.90 -0.62 7.45
N ALA A 688 -18.72 -0.29 6.92
CA ALA A 688 -17.71 -1.29 6.58
C ALA A 688 -17.19 -2.04 7.82
N THR A 689 -17.10 -1.34 8.96
CA THR A 689 -16.78 -1.92 10.27
C THR A 689 -17.89 -2.87 10.74
N ASP A 690 -19.15 -2.48 10.58
CA ASP A 690 -20.30 -3.32 10.89
C ASP A 690 -20.34 -4.56 10.00
N ALA A 691 -20.09 -4.42 8.70
CA ALA A 691 -19.96 -5.54 7.77
C ALA A 691 -18.82 -6.49 8.19
N PHE A 692 -17.64 -5.94 8.49
CA PHE A 692 -16.50 -6.73 8.99
C PHE A 692 -16.87 -7.52 10.25
N ARG A 693 -17.50 -6.87 11.24
CA ARG A 693 -17.93 -7.51 12.50
C ARG A 693 -19.01 -8.57 12.28
N HIS A 694 -20.00 -8.27 11.47
CA HIS A 694 -21.10 -9.17 11.15
C HIS A 694 -20.56 -10.44 10.49
N PHE A 695 -19.72 -10.26 9.46
CA PHE A 695 -19.20 -11.36 8.67
C PHE A 695 -18.03 -12.11 9.33
N ASN A 696 -17.51 -11.61 10.45
CA ASN A 696 -16.62 -12.37 11.32
C ASN A 696 -17.36 -13.55 11.99
N ARG A 697 -16.66 -14.68 12.20
CA ARG A 697 -17.19 -15.86 12.91
C ARG A 697 -17.59 -15.55 14.35
N SER A 698 -16.97 -14.57 14.99
CA SER A 698 -17.34 -14.09 16.32
C SER A 698 -18.34 -12.93 16.22
N SER A 699 -19.45 -13.18 15.53
CA SER A 699 -20.47 -12.17 15.25
C SER A 699 -21.07 -11.60 16.55
N PRO A 700 -21.39 -10.29 16.61
CA PRO A 700 -21.97 -9.65 17.80
C PRO A 700 -23.31 -10.24 18.26
N PHE A 701 -23.93 -11.16 17.51
CA PHE A 701 -25.09 -11.96 17.92
C PHE A 701 -24.95 -12.60 19.32
N GLY A 702 -23.73 -12.88 19.77
CA GLY A 702 -23.48 -13.53 21.07
C GLY A 702 -23.18 -12.60 22.27
N LYS A 703 -22.81 -11.32 22.05
CA LYS A 703 -22.31 -10.43 23.14
C LYS A 703 -23.09 -9.14 23.34
N HIS A 704 -23.82 -8.66 22.33
CA HIS A 704 -24.67 -7.46 22.41
C HIS A 704 -26.13 -7.84 22.12
N VAL A 705 -26.76 -8.55 23.06
CA VAL A 705 -28.17 -8.97 22.93
C VAL A 705 -29.06 -7.73 23.00
N GLY A 706 -29.50 -7.21 21.85
CA GLY A 706 -30.46 -6.10 21.74
C GLY A 706 -30.18 -5.12 20.59
N GLY A 707 -29.00 -4.48 20.59
CA GLY A 707 -28.69 -3.37 19.66
C GLY A 707 -28.56 -3.78 18.20
N TRP A 708 -27.94 -4.94 17.90
CA TRP A 708 -27.69 -5.35 16.51
C TRP A 708 -28.97 -5.55 15.69
N THR A 709 -30.01 -6.11 16.30
CA THR A 709 -31.33 -6.31 15.65
C THR A 709 -32.12 -5.01 15.50
N THR A 710 -31.87 -4.01 16.35
CA THR A 710 -32.41 -2.66 16.19
C THR A 710 -31.72 -1.92 15.06
N ARG A 711 -30.39 -2.06 14.96
CA ARG A 711 -29.57 -1.47 13.91
C ARG A 711 -29.84 -2.07 12.53
N TYR A 712 -29.92 -3.40 12.47
CA TYR A 712 -30.18 -4.19 11.27
C TYR A 712 -31.41 -5.08 11.46
N PRO A 713 -32.63 -4.52 11.39
CA PRO A 713 -33.86 -5.31 11.42
C PRO A 713 -33.86 -6.37 10.33
N ARG A 714 -34.23 -7.60 10.70
CA ARG A 714 -34.41 -8.69 9.74
C ARG A 714 -35.71 -8.46 8.97
N THR A 715 -35.63 -8.62 7.66
CA THR A 715 -36.78 -8.60 6.75
C THR A 715 -37.51 -9.93 6.76
#